data_AF-A0A8J5Q726-F1
#
_entry.id   AF-A0A8J5Q726-F1
#
_cell.length_a   1.000
_cell.length_b   1.000
_cell.length_c   1.000
_cell.angle_alpha   90.00
_cell.angle_beta   90.00
_cell.angle_gamma   90.00
#
_symmetry.space_group_name_H-M   'P 1'
#
loop_
_entity.id
_entity.type
_entity.pdbx_description
1 polymer ?
#
loop_
_entity_poly.entity_id
_entity_poly.type
_entity_poly.pdbx_seq_one_letter_code
_entity_poly.pdbx_strand_id
1 'polypeptide(L)'
;MSTNSSPPSQEDHKMNHQSSQKLGGLATPEPTPEVDSGRVAADEQRLAAVSPELLRHASLNVTGNQSTLSATEESTTQDDESTAEINRVMQCLDNQYAEILAIPPSSAQKNVLTAWRHLGCMVHPRFNSHANANTAFKKLRNAARNLGLDDLDIDEVWYWDGEEKLDAPELDEDTPMSEDAIPMPPARVTKIYETASPLLGKLVKDPHHPVTLGKIAALNTIITEVNAIEKVPLDQWTIPLSFFGPHYGEILRLYSILNDDRANQSVRDDILKEKSLIDNFIERQHLPKAWSVMTPDDYLVEFDAQVIMKNMETQTKEATELSDAAIFAHKTAETHLATIQQANQKAEGLGEDTKVKIQAAEQAITAEVANALAAAATTKAASEKAGQAKTMHDVTLALDAAKSAYTTAVDAEKAARVALNDASEVINMVESAAESLESPIEYPWPTAKAADGSLILGVRQLGRFGTQVCVETREETGHMVRRLESASDVGLLDVSRYLKITGFKNLAEGQSQWSYKDRSDFDELLWITKSQIKCKNTAANKKDPSAYCCTRFRSKGIQILSKSSLVKVLGSASALAEIEKVCNRDNIAPPWKAGWISQYHDPSKVEKDAARRRALKDSQSKITVKFEPSTGRPDLSGVAEKESEAMAMMQTRVESLETQLRDVTMKMDKKMESLMDMFKEFMKASTVTS
;
A
#
# COMPACT_ATOMS: atom_id res chain seq x y z
N MET A 1 41.14 -14.70 42.96
CA MET A 1 40.19 -15.19 43.99
C MET A 1 39.41 -16.38 43.41
N SER A 2 38.65 -17.09 44.23
CA SER A 2 38.40 -18.53 44.04
C SER A 2 37.46 -18.94 42.89
N THR A 3 37.66 -20.17 42.44
CA THR A 3 36.87 -20.94 41.47
C THR A 3 35.61 -21.56 42.08
N ASN A 4 34.59 -21.83 41.25
CA ASN A 4 33.71 -23.01 41.30
C ASN A 4 32.66 -22.96 40.16
N SER A 5 31.98 -24.05 39.74
CA SER A 5 32.35 -25.47 39.59
C SER A 5 31.25 -26.19 38.77
N SER A 6 31.51 -27.40 38.28
CA SER A 6 30.65 -28.14 37.32
C SER A 6 29.54 -29.01 37.96
N PRO A 7 28.57 -29.56 37.17
CA PRO A 7 27.34 -30.21 37.66
C PRO A 7 27.54 -31.70 38.03
N PRO A 8 26.48 -32.47 38.37
CA PRO A 8 25.81 -33.28 37.33
C PRO A 8 24.30 -33.60 37.57
N SER A 9 23.67 -34.30 36.60
CA SER A 9 22.94 -35.59 36.79
C SER A 9 21.69 -35.77 35.90
N GLN A 10 21.47 -37.03 35.49
CA GLN A 10 20.27 -37.55 34.83
C GLN A 10 19.38 -38.26 35.87
N GLU A 11 18.08 -38.46 35.58
CA GLU A 11 17.40 -39.72 35.94
C GLU A 11 16.11 -39.94 35.12
N ASP A 12 15.63 -41.19 35.08
CA ASP A 12 14.55 -41.67 34.22
C ASP A 12 13.13 -41.36 34.71
N HIS A 13 12.17 -41.26 33.80
CA HIS A 13 10.74 -41.48 34.09
C HIS A 13 10.09 -42.45 33.10
N LYS A 14 9.42 -43.45 33.67
CA LYS A 14 8.69 -44.56 33.03
C LYS A 14 7.58 -44.97 34.00
N MET A 15 6.54 -45.68 33.52
CA MET A 15 5.25 -45.94 34.21
C MET A 15 4.27 -44.75 34.12
N ASN A 16 2.94 -44.93 34.13
CA ASN A 16 2.08 -46.08 33.80
C ASN A 16 0.63 -45.56 33.73
N HIS A 17 -0.19 -46.00 32.76
CA HIS A 17 -1.64 -45.81 32.84
C HIS A 17 -2.44 -47.01 32.29
N GLN A 18 -2.70 -47.96 33.19
CA GLN A 18 -3.99 -48.65 33.27
C GLN A 18 -5.07 -47.64 33.73
N SER A 19 -6.38 -47.84 33.58
CA SER A 19 -7.22 -48.60 32.61
C SER A 19 -8.70 -48.16 32.90
N SER A 20 -9.82 -48.77 32.50
CA SER A 20 -10.19 -50.02 31.80
C SER A 20 -11.65 -49.87 31.32
N GLN A 21 -12.03 -50.44 30.17
CA GLN A 21 -13.43 -50.86 29.94
C GLN A 21 -13.55 -52.04 28.98
N LYS A 22 -14.50 -52.95 29.25
CA LYS A 22 -14.83 -54.14 28.46
C LYS A 22 -16.18 -53.93 27.79
N LEU A 23 -16.38 -54.49 26.59
CA LEU A 23 -17.58 -55.25 26.17
C LEU A 23 -17.47 -55.69 24.69
N GLY A 24 -18.24 -56.70 24.29
CA GLY A 24 -18.47 -57.02 22.87
C GLY A 24 -17.49 -58.00 22.20
N GLY A 25 -17.41 -59.24 22.67
CA GLY A 25 -16.83 -60.33 21.88
C GLY A 25 -17.84 -60.90 20.89
N LEU A 26 -17.53 -60.87 19.59
CA LEU A 26 -18.26 -61.59 18.54
C LEU A 26 -17.35 -62.66 17.93
N ALA A 27 -17.94 -63.78 17.50
CA ALA A 27 -17.18 -64.93 17.00
C ALA A 27 -16.64 -64.67 15.59
N THR A 28 -15.40 -65.08 15.34
CA THR A 28 -14.84 -65.24 13.99
C THR A 28 -15.54 -66.40 13.27
N PRO A 29 -16.03 -66.22 12.03
CA PRO A 29 -16.52 -67.34 11.22
C PRO A 29 -15.38 -68.27 10.78
N GLU A 30 -15.72 -69.50 10.44
CA GLU A 30 -14.79 -70.52 9.95
C GLU A 30 -14.29 -70.19 8.52
N PRO A 31 -13.09 -70.67 8.12
CA PRO A 31 -12.60 -70.52 6.75
C PRO A 31 -13.52 -71.22 5.75
N THR A 32 -13.92 -70.49 4.71
CA THR A 32 -14.74 -71.01 3.61
C THR A 32 -13.90 -71.94 2.71
N PRO A 33 -14.41 -73.10 2.27
CA PRO A 33 -13.69 -73.99 1.37
C PRO A 33 -13.50 -73.40 -0.04
N GLU A 34 -12.52 -73.93 -0.77
CA GLU A 34 -12.03 -73.42 -2.06
C GLU A 34 -13.11 -73.39 -3.16
N VAL A 35 -13.15 -72.29 -3.93
CA VAL A 35 -14.14 -72.05 -4.99
C VAL A 35 -13.47 -71.94 -6.36
N ASP A 36 -13.01 -73.06 -6.91
CA ASP A 36 -12.59 -73.11 -8.33
C ASP A 36 -12.96 -74.40 -9.09
N SER A 37 -13.10 -75.55 -8.41
CA SER A 37 -13.47 -76.84 -9.05
C SER A 37 -14.77 -76.79 -9.86
N GLY A 38 -15.69 -75.87 -9.53
CA GLY A 38 -16.94 -75.67 -10.27
C GLY A 38 -16.82 -74.85 -11.55
N ARG A 39 -15.75 -74.04 -11.73
CA ARG A 39 -15.55 -73.22 -12.94
C ARG A 39 -14.89 -74.03 -14.05
N VAL A 40 -13.86 -74.80 -13.72
CA VAL A 40 -13.16 -75.71 -14.65
C VAL A 40 -14.14 -76.69 -15.30
N ALA A 41 -14.96 -77.37 -14.49
CA ALA A 41 -15.95 -78.34 -14.98
C ALA A 41 -17.03 -77.71 -15.90
N ALA A 42 -17.34 -76.42 -15.75
CA ALA A 42 -18.30 -75.71 -16.58
C ALA A 42 -17.71 -75.27 -17.94
N ASP A 43 -16.38 -75.16 -18.06
CA ASP A 43 -15.70 -74.88 -19.33
C ASP A 43 -15.37 -76.17 -20.11
N GLU A 44 -14.99 -77.25 -19.42
CA GLU A 44 -14.88 -78.58 -20.05
C GLU A 44 -16.21 -79.02 -20.68
N GLN A 45 -17.35 -78.79 -20.00
CA GLN A 45 -18.67 -79.10 -20.56
C GLN A 45 -19.04 -78.21 -21.76
N ARG A 46 -18.56 -76.96 -21.83
CA ARG A 46 -18.78 -76.09 -22.99
C ARG A 46 -17.94 -76.51 -24.19
N LEU A 47 -16.66 -76.85 -23.98
CA LEU A 47 -15.79 -77.36 -25.05
C LEU A 47 -16.28 -78.72 -25.60
N ALA A 48 -16.78 -79.61 -24.74
CA ALA A 48 -17.34 -80.89 -25.16
C ALA A 48 -18.64 -80.75 -25.99
N ALA A 49 -19.42 -79.68 -25.78
CA ALA A 49 -20.71 -79.49 -26.45
C ALA A 49 -20.61 -78.96 -27.90
N VAL A 50 -19.57 -78.21 -28.25
CA VAL A 50 -19.42 -77.57 -29.57
C VAL A 50 -18.95 -78.57 -30.66
N SER A 51 -18.13 -79.55 -30.27
CA SER A 51 -17.48 -80.49 -31.20
C SER A 51 -18.43 -81.31 -32.10
N PRO A 52 -19.60 -81.80 -31.64
CA PRO A 52 -20.50 -82.61 -32.48
C PRO A 52 -21.33 -81.82 -33.50
N GLU A 53 -21.54 -80.51 -33.30
CA GLU A 53 -22.59 -79.77 -34.02
C GLU A 53 -22.09 -79.20 -35.36
N LEU A 54 -20.82 -78.80 -35.44
CA LEU A 54 -20.15 -78.39 -36.70
C LEU A 54 -20.09 -79.53 -37.74
N LEU A 55 -19.98 -80.78 -37.30
CA LEU A 55 -19.93 -81.95 -38.20
C LEU A 55 -21.30 -82.29 -38.84
N ARG A 56 -22.39 -81.63 -38.46
CA ARG A 56 -23.75 -82.02 -38.87
C ARG A 56 -24.32 -81.23 -40.06
N HIS A 57 -23.69 -80.12 -40.45
CA HIS A 57 -24.19 -79.26 -41.53
C HIS A 57 -23.59 -79.56 -42.93
N ALA A 58 -22.57 -80.41 -43.02
CA ALA A 58 -21.82 -80.68 -44.26
C ALA A 58 -22.41 -81.80 -45.15
N SER A 59 -23.69 -82.15 -45.03
CA SER A 59 -24.32 -83.18 -45.89
C SER A 59 -25.84 -83.05 -46.01
N LEU A 60 -26.30 -82.34 -47.05
CA LEU A 60 -27.34 -82.78 -48.01
C LEU A 60 -27.75 -81.63 -48.94
N ASN A 61 -27.28 -81.66 -50.20
CA ASN A 61 -28.14 -81.62 -51.39
C ASN A 61 -27.32 -81.67 -52.69
N VAL A 62 -27.39 -82.80 -53.39
CA VAL A 62 -26.85 -82.98 -54.75
C VAL A 62 -28.02 -83.08 -55.73
N THR A 63 -28.17 -82.10 -56.63
CA THR A 63 -28.94 -82.34 -57.89
C THR A 63 -28.57 -81.36 -59.02
N GLY A 64 -27.72 -81.83 -59.94
CA GLY A 64 -27.95 -81.77 -61.39
C GLY A 64 -27.82 -80.46 -62.19
N ASN A 65 -26.67 -80.34 -62.88
CA ASN A 65 -26.51 -79.84 -64.27
C ASN A 65 -26.76 -78.33 -64.56
N GLN A 66 -26.13 -77.67 -65.54
CA GLN A 66 -25.25 -78.13 -66.64
C GLN A 66 -24.34 -76.97 -67.16
N SER A 67 -23.19 -77.31 -67.77
CA SER A 67 -22.39 -76.45 -68.70
C SER A 67 -21.68 -75.21 -68.11
N THR A 68 -20.48 -74.76 -68.54
CA THR A 68 -19.48 -75.24 -69.54
C THR A 68 -18.11 -74.60 -69.28
N LEU A 69 -17.00 -75.31 -69.62
CA LEU A 69 -15.66 -74.85 -70.12
C LEU A 69 -15.20 -73.39 -69.81
N SER A 70 -14.01 -73.07 -69.29
CA SER A 70 -12.65 -73.57 -69.67
C SER A 70 -11.54 -73.11 -68.69
N ALA A 71 -10.37 -73.79 -68.66
CA ALA A 71 -9.06 -73.40 -68.06
C ALA A 71 -9.02 -73.14 -66.53
N THR A 72 -8.07 -73.61 -65.69
CA THR A 72 -6.82 -74.39 -65.85
C THR A 72 -5.56 -73.65 -66.35
N GLU A 73 -4.69 -73.23 -65.41
CA GLU A 73 -3.22 -73.44 -65.37
C GLU A 73 -2.56 -72.54 -64.28
N GLU A 74 -2.26 -73.08 -63.08
CA GLU A 74 -1.39 -72.37 -62.08
C GLU A 74 -0.91 -73.26 -60.88
N SER A 75 -1.54 -74.40 -60.60
CA SER A 75 -1.39 -75.15 -59.33
C SER A 75 -0.12 -76.01 -59.14
N THR A 76 0.83 -76.05 -60.08
CA THR A 76 1.89 -77.10 -60.11
C THR A 76 3.28 -76.68 -59.62
N THR A 77 3.52 -75.43 -59.25
CA THR A 77 4.89 -74.93 -58.95
C THR A 77 5.26 -74.90 -57.47
N GLN A 78 4.28 -74.88 -56.55
CA GLN A 78 4.52 -74.66 -55.12
C GLN A 78 4.96 -75.93 -54.36
N ASP A 79 4.53 -77.11 -54.82
CA ASP A 79 4.96 -78.41 -54.25
C ASP A 79 6.44 -78.70 -54.52
N ASP A 80 6.96 -78.29 -55.68
CA ASP A 80 8.38 -78.47 -56.06
C ASP A 80 9.31 -77.63 -55.18
N GLU A 81 8.96 -76.37 -54.91
CA GLU A 81 9.74 -75.45 -54.08
C GLU A 81 9.81 -75.92 -52.61
N SER A 82 8.65 -76.25 -52.02
CA SER A 82 8.61 -76.77 -50.65
C SER A 82 9.33 -78.13 -50.50
N THR A 83 9.29 -78.97 -51.54
CA THR A 83 10.05 -80.22 -51.59
C THR A 83 11.56 -79.97 -51.66
N ALA A 84 12.01 -79.00 -52.45
CA ALA A 84 13.43 -78.61 -52.49
C ALA A 84 13.91 -78.11 -51.11
N GLU A 85 13.11 -77.27 -50.45
CA GLU A 85 13.48 -76.64 -49.19
C GLU A 85 13.48 -77.63 -48.00
N ILE A 86 12.53 -78.57 -47.93
CA ILE A 86 12.59 -79.68 -46.97
C ILE A 86 13.88 -80.49 -47.14
N ASN A 87 14.27 -80.77 -48.39
CA ASN A 87 15.50 -81.51 -48.65
C ASN A 87 16.78 -80.70 -48.35
N ARG A 88 16.73 -79.35 -48.42
CA ARG A 88 17.80 -78.46 -47.97
C ARG A 88 17.96 -78.49 -46.44
N VAL A 89 16.88 -78.26 -45.70
CA VAL A 89 16.85 -78.26 -44.21
C VAL A 89 17.35 -79.59 -43.64
N MET A 90 17.04 -80.70 -44.30
CA MET A 90 17.50 -82.03 -43.90
C MET A 90 19.01 -82.28 -44.13
N GLN A 91 19.69 -81.48 -44.96
CA GLN A 91 21.13 -81.60 -45.24
C GLN A 91 22.03 -80.76 -44.31
N CYS A 92 21.52 -79.66 -43.74
CA CYS A 92 22.26 -78.86 -42.76
C CYS A 92 22.58 -79.67 -41.48
N LEU A 93 23.65 -79.36 -40.74
CA LEU A 93 23.91 -79.96 -39.43
C LEU A 93 23.01 -79.34 -38.34
N ASP A 94 22.66 -80.12 -37.33
CA ASP A 94 21.68 -79.74 -36.28
C ASP A 94 22.08 -78.54 -35.40
N ASN A 95 23.33 -78.07 -35.50
CA ASN A 95 23.85 -76.90 -34.81
C ASN A 95 24.05 -75.66 -35.72
N GLN A 96 23.80 -75.76 -37.03
CA GLN A 96 23.91 -74.64 -37.97
C GLN A 96 22.58 -73.85 -38.04
N TYR A 97 22.12 -73.31 -36.90
CA TYR A 97 20.76 -72.74 -36.77
C TYR A 97 20.43 -71.65 -37.81
N ALA A 98 21.36 -70.74 -38.08
CA ALA A 98 21.17 -69.69 -39.08
C ALA A 98 21.06 -70.25 -40.50
N GLU A 99 21.84 -71.28 -40.83
CA GLU A 99 21.79 -71.97 -42.12
C GLU A 99 20.53 -72.82 -42.27
N ILE A 100 20.05 -73.43 -41.18
CA ILE A 100 18.74 -74.11 -41.13
C ILE A 100 17.61 -73.13 -41.50
N LEU A 101 17.60 -71.91 -40.97
CA LEU A 101 16.65 -70.85 -41.34
C LEU A 101 17.02 -70.06 -42.61
N ALA A 102 18.07 -70.44 -43.35
CA ALA A 102 18.57 -69.74 -44.54
C ALA A 102 18.95 -68.25 -44.35
N ILE A 103 19.28 -67.82 -43.12
CA ILE A 103 19.62 -66.44 -42.77
C ILE A 103 21.13 -66.25 -42.46
N PRO A 104 21.67 -65.02 -42.59
CA PRO A 104 23.02 -64.69 -42.09
C PRO A 104 23.17 -64.94 -40.58
N PRO A 105 24.34 -65.44 -40.10
CA PRO A 105 24.58 -65.74 -38.68
C PRO A 105 24.49 -64.57 -37.68
N SER A 106 24.39 -63.32 -38.17
CA SER A 106 24.28 -62.09 -37.37
C SER A 106 23.02 -61.30 -37.71
N SER A 107 21.93 -62.00 -38.04
CA SER A 107 20.63 -61.39 -38.37
C SER A 107 19.93 -60.84 -37.13
N ALA A 108 19.18 -59.74 -37.30
CA ALA A 108 18.30 -59.22 -36.24
C ALA A 108 17.10 -60.15 -36.01
N GLN A 109 16.54 -60.16 -34.80
CA GLN A 109 15.46 -61.06 -34.39
C GLN A 109 14.23 -61.01 -35.32
N LYS A 110 13.86 -59.83 -35.84
CA LYS A 110 12.79 -59.69 -36.85
C LYS A 110 13.04 -60.53 -38.11
N ASN A 111 14.28 -60.60 -38.61
CA ASN A 111 14.63 -61.44 -39.75
C ASN A 111 14.56 -62.93 -39.42
N VAL A 112 14.84 -63.32 -38.16
CA VAL A 112 14.67 -64.69 -37.68
C VAL A 112 13.17 -65.04 -37.68
N LEU A 113 12.31 -64.12 -37.22
CA LEU A 113 10.85 -64.28 -37.20
C LEU A 113 10.27 -64.40 -38.61
N THR A 114 10.62 -63.50 -39.54
CA THR A 114 10.17 -63.59 -40.94
C THR A 114 10.60 -64.89 -41.61
N ALA A 115 11.85 -65.33 -41.41
CA ALA A 115 12.35 -66.60 -41.96
C ALA A 115 11.67 -67.82 -41.33
N TRP A 116 11.40 -67.78 -40.02
CA TRP A 116 10.66 -68.84 -39.32
C TRP A 116 9.21 -68.94 -39.79
N ARG A 117 8.48 -67.81 -39.90
CA ARG A 117 7.11 -67.76 -40.44
C ARG A 117 7.07 -68.32 -41.87
N HIS A 118 7.88 -67.79 -42.79
CA HIS A 118 7.92 -68.24 -44.19
C HIS A 118 8.27 -69.72 -44.37
N LEU A 119 9.44 -70.14 -43.85
CA LEU A 119 9.89 -71.53 -44.01
C LEU A 119 9.01 -72.51 -43.21
N GLY A 120 8.54 -72.09 -42.04
CA GLY A 120 7.66 -72.89 -41.19
C GLY A 120 6.33 -73.18 -41.85
N CYS A 121 5.65 -72.17 -42.40
CA CYS A 121 4.44 -72.34 -43.21
C CYS A 121 4.69 -73.26 -44.43
N MET A 122 5.77 -73.01 -45.19
CA MET A 122 6.11 -73.78 -46.40
C MET A 122 6.30 -75.28 -46.15
N VAL A 123 6.93 -75.66 -45.02
CA VAL A 123 7.20 -77.07 -44.68
C VAL A 123 6.26 -77.65 -43.62
N HIS A 124 5.16 -76.95 -43.30
CA HIS A 124 4.29 -77.27 -42.18
C HIS A 124 3.68 -78.68 -42.30
N PRO A 125 3.83 -79.57 -41.29
CA PRO A 125 3.50 -80.99 -41.42
C PRO A 125 1.99 -81.32 -41.51
N ARG A 126 1.11 -80.33 -41.37
CA ARG A 126 -0.34 -80.46 -41.59
C ARG A 126 -0.74 -80.18 -43.04
N PHE A 127 0.05 -79.40 -43.78
CA PHE A 127 -0.28 -78.89 -45.11
C PHE A 127 0.68 -79.42 -46.19
N ASN A 128 1.92 -79.75 -45.82
CA ASN A 128 2.91 -80.36 -46.70
C ASN A 128 2.89 -81.89 -46.60
N SER A 129 2.67 -82.57 -47.72
CA SER A 129 2.55 -84.04 -47.79
C SER A 129 3.89 -84.80 -47.91
N HIS A 130 5.01 -84.10 -48.02
CA HIS A 130 6.33 -84.72 -48.19
C HIS A 130 6.79 -85.46 -46.92
N ALA A 131 7.29 -86.69 -47.08
CA ALA A 131 7.57 -87.61 -45.97
C ALA A 131 8.53 -87.07 -44.88
N ASN A 132 9.39 -86.11 -45.22
CA ASN A 132 10.34 -85.49 -44.29
C ASN A 132 9.84 -84.17 -43.67
N ALA A 133 8.66 -83.65 -44.04
CA ALA A 133 8.17 -82.32 -43.62
C ALA A 133 8.18 -82.13 -42.09
N ASN A 134 7.62 -83.09 -41.35
CA ASN A 134 7.60 -83.10 -39.88
C ASN A 134 9.01 -83.04 -39.25
N THR A 135 10.00 -83.66 -39.88
CA THR A 135 11.39 -83.66 -39.39
C THR A 135 12.09 -82.33 -39.70
N ALA A 136 11.90 -81.78 -40.90
CA ALA A 136 12.40 -80.46 -41.27
C ALA A 136 11.77 -79.34 -40.42
N PHE A 137 10.45 -79.38 -40.22
CA PHE A 137 9.72 -78.41 -39.39
C PHE A 137 10.21 -78.39 -37.93
N LYS A 138 10.45 -79.57 -37.33
CA LYS A 138 11.06 -79.67 -35.99
C LYS A 138 12.49 -79.11 -35.94
N LYS A 139 13.25 -79.24 -37.04
CA LYS A 139 14.61 -78.71 -37.16
C LYS A 139 14.62 -77.18 -37.29
N LEU A 140 13.70 -76.61 -38.08
CA LEU A 140 13.43 -75.17 -38.12
C LEU A 140 12.98 -74.64 -36.74
N ARG A 141 12.01 -75.29 -36.08
CA ARG A 141 11.53 -74.90 -34.73
C ARG A 141 12.65 -74.87 -33.69
N ASN A 142 13.55 -75.85 -33.74
CA ASN A 142 14.72 -75.86 -32.86
C ASN A 142 15.74 -74.77 -33.21
N ALA A 143 15.94 -74.46 -34.49
CA ALA A 143 16.81 -73.37 -34.91
C ALA A 143 16.26 -71.99 -34.49
N ALA A 144 14.97 -71.74 -34.70
CA ALA A 144 14.26 -70.54 -34.25
C ALA A 144 14.46 -70.28 -32.75
N ARG A 145 14.19 -71.29 -31.90
CA ARG A 145 14.36 -71.16 -30.44
C ARG A 145 15.82 -70.91 -30.02
N ASN A 146 16.79 -71.55 -30.68
CA ASN A 146 18.22 -71.33 -30.40
C ASN A 146 18.75 -69.99 -30.93
N LEU A 147 18.00 -69.32 -31.81
CA LEU A 147 18.28 -67.96 -32.30
C LEU A 147 17.46 -66.88 -31.58
N GLY A 148 16.70 -67.24 -30.54
CA GLY A 148 16.07 -66.30 -29.63
C GLY A 148 14.63 -65.88 -29.97
N LEU A 149 13.94 -66.56 -30.89
CA LEU A 149 12.47 -66.45 -30.93
C LEU A 149 11.86 -67.10 -29.69
N ASP A 150 10.80 -66.51 -29.18
CA ASP A 150 10.10 -67.03 -28.00
C ASP A 150 9.08 -68.13 -28.37
N ASP A 151 8.46 -68.74 -27.36
CA ASP A 151 7.52 -69.83 -27.59
C ASP A 151 6.17 -69.38 -28.15
N LEU A 152 5.82 -68.09 -28.15
CA LEU A 152 4.62 -67.54 -28.80
C LEU A 152 4.85 -67.37 -30.31
N ASP A 153 5.95 -66.72 -30.71
CA ASP A 153 6.44 -66.65 -32.11
C ASP A 153 6.47 -68.04 -32.76
N ILE A 154 6.87 -69.04 -31.97
CA ILE A 154 7.02 -70.42 -32.41
C ILE A 154 5.69 -71.17 -32.44
N ASP A 155 4.78 -70.93 -31.49
CA ASP A 155 3.50 -71.62 -31.46
C ASP A 155 2.48 -71.03 -32.46
N GLU A 156 2.58 -69.76 -32.84
CA GLU A 156 1.82 -69.14 -33.94
C GLU A 156 1.90 -69.99 -35.23
N VAL A 157 3.12 -70.23 -35.71
CA VAL A 157 3.40 -71.02 -36.92
C VAL A 157 3.11 -72.52 -36.72
N TRP A 158 3.06 -73.01 -35.47
CA TRP A 158 2.70 -74.39 -35.13
C TRP A 158 1.19 -74.64 -35.17
N TYR A 159 0.38 -73.67 -34.74
CA TYR A 159 -1.09 -73.76 -34.71
C TYR A 159 -1.77 -73.22 -35.97
N TRP A 160 -0.99 -72.61 -36.89
CA TRP A 160 -1.41 -72.12 -38.20
C TRP A 160 -2.41 -73.05 -38.92
N ASP A 161 -3.42 -72.43 -39.54
CA ASP A 161 -4.58 -73.11 -40.12
C ASP A 161 -4.48 -73.37 -41.63
N GLY A 162 -3.54 -72.68 -42.30
CA GLY A 162 -3.28 -72.79 -43.74
C GLY A 162 -3.88 -71.65 -44.59
N GLU A 163 -4.66 -70.74 -44.00
CA GLU A 163 -5.30 -69.63 -44.73
C GLU A 163 -4.60 -68.28 -44.52
N GLU A 164 -4.04 -68.04 -43.33
CA GLU A 164 -3.36 -66.78 -42.99
C GLU A 164 -1.95 -66.65 -43.60
N LYS A 165 -1.58 -65.46 -44.08
CA LYS A 165 -0.24 -65.21 -44.67
C LYS A 165 0.74 -64.64 -43.65
N LEU A 166 1.23 -65.49 -42.74
CA LEU A 166 2.26 -65.14 -41.76
C LEU A 166 3.58 -64.68 -42.41
N ASP A 167 3.81 -64.99 -43.69
CA ASP A 167 5.02 -64.64 -44.44
C ASP A 167 4.92 -63.37 -45.28
N ALA A 168 3.77 -62.69 -45.24
CA ALA A 168 3.70 -61.32 -45.74
C ALA A 168 4.71 -60.46 -44.97
N PRO A 169 5.43 -59.53 -45.63
CA PRO A 169 6.11 -58.48 -44.88
C PRO A 169 5.05 -57.77 -44.04
N GLU A 170 5.37 -57.49 -42.77
CA GLU A 170 4.52 -56.69 -41.89
C GLU A 170 4.13 -55.38 -42.60
N LEU A 171 2.93 -55.38 -43.20
CA LEU A 171 2.24 -54.17 -43.63
C LEU A 171 1.91 -53.48 -42.31
N ASP A 172 2.60 -52.36 -42.05
CA ASP A 172 2.70 -51.74 -40.73
C ASP A 172 1.37 -51.86 -39.96
N GLU A 173 1.39 -52.46 -38.76
CA GLU A 173 0.18 -52.74 -37.97
C GLU A 173 -0.60 -51.45 -37.62
N ASP A 174 0.06 -50.29 -37.78
CA ASP A 174 -0.51 -48.94 -37.93
C ASP A 174 -1.33 -48.73 -39.24
N THR A 175 -1.82 -49.81 -39.87
CA THR A 175 -2.93 -49.79 -40.83
C THR A 175 -4.22 -50.13 -40.05
N PRO A 176 -4.78 -49.19 -39.27
CA PRO A 176 -5.93 -49.50 -38.42
C PRO A 176 -7.09 -50.01 -39.28
N MET A 177 -7.77 -51.05 -38.79
CA MET A 177 -9.10 -51.41 -39.27
C MET A 177 -9.93 -50.13 -39.34
N SER A 178 -10.49 -49.82 -40.51
CA SER A 178 -11.07 -48.50 -40.78
C SER A 178 -12.17 -48.16 -39.79
N GLU A 179 -11.83 -47.38 -38.76
CA GLU A 179 -12.72 -47.12 -37.63
C GLU A 179 -13.97 -46.40 -38.11
N ASP A 180 -15.15 -46.86 -37.68
CA ASP A 180 -16.42 -46.32 -38.13
C ASP A 180 -16.46 -44.79 -37.99
N ALA A 181 -16.65 -44.11 -39.12
CA ALA A 181 -16.53 -42.66 -39.22
C ALA A 181 -17.57 -41.98 -38.32
N ILE A 182 -17.10 -41.42 -37.20
CA ILE A 182 -17.95 -40.79 -36.19
C ILE A 182 -18.79 -39.69 -36.86
N PRO A 183 -20.13 -39.70 -36.70
CA PRO A 183 -20.99 -38.74 -37.38
C PRO A 183 -20.73 -37.32 -36.89
N MET A 184 -20.87 -36.33 -37.77
CA MET A 184 -20.72 -34.92 -37.37
C MET A 184 -21.82 -34.52 -36.35
N PRO A 185 -21.46 -33.79 -35.27
CA PRO A 185 -22.43 -33.35 -34.27
C PRO A 185 -23.43 -32.34 -34.86
N PRO A 186 -24.73 -32.44 -34.55
CA PRO A 186 -25.73 -31.49 -35.00
C PRO A 186 -25.54 -30.14 -34.30
N ALA A 187 -25.93 -29.04 -34.97
CA ALA A 187 -25.68 -27.67 -34.52
C ALA A 187 -26.10 -27.34 -33.06
N ARG A 188 -27.05 -28.08 -32.48
CA ARG A 188 -27.44 -27.95 -31.06
C ARG A 188 -26.35 -28.45 -30.09
N VAL A 189 -25.57 -29.46 -30.47
CA VAL A 189 -24.36 -29.90 -29.73
C VAL A 189 -23.22 -28.90 -29.93
N THR A 190 -23.02 -28.41 -31.16
CA THR A 190 -21.99 -27.39 -31.45
C THR A 190 -22.15 -26.15 -30.56
N LYS A 191 -23.39 -25.69 -30.32
CA LYS A 191 -23.69 -24.59 -29.39
C LYS A 191 -23.42 -24.93 -27.91
N ILE A 192 -23.53 -26.20 -27.53
CA ILE A 192 -23.10 -26.66 -26.19
C ILE A 192 -21.56 -26.64 -26.12
N TYR A 193 -20.85 -27.00 -27.18
CA TYR A 193 -19.39 -26.89 -27.26
C TYR A 193 -18.89 -25.44 -27.20
N GLU A 194 -19.57 -24.48 -27.85
CA GLU A 194 -19.31 -23.04 -27.69
C GLU A 194 -19.41 -22.63 -26.22
N THR A 195 -20.46 -23.10 -25.53
CA THR A 195 -20.70 -22.85 -24.10
C THR A 195 -19.65 -23.53 -23.20
N ALA A 196 -19.15 -24.69 -23.59
CA ALA A 196 -18.14 -25.46 -22.85
C ALA A 196 -16.71 -24.94 -23.07
N SER A 197 -16.40 -24.32 -24.22
CA SER A 197 -15.06 -23.85 -24.57
C SER A 197 -14.36 -22.98 -23.49
N PRO A 198 -14.99 -21.95 -22.89
CA PRO A 198 -14.40 -21.19 -21.78
C PRO A 198 -14.35 -21.94 -20.43
N LEU A 199 -14.87 -23.18 -20.37
CA LEU A 199 -14.68 -24.11 -19.26
C LEU A 199 -13.50 -25.06 -19.54
N LEU A 200 -13.36 -25.58 -20.78
CA LEU A 200 -12.20 -26.39 -21.19
C LEU A 200 -10.89 -25.57 -21.09
N GLY A 201 -10.90 -24.32 -21.55
CA GLY A 201 -9.76 -23.39 -21.37
C GLY A 201 -9.42 -23.05 -19.91
N LYS A 202 -10.26 -23.46 -18.94
CA LYS A 202 -9.93 -23.45 -17.50
C LYS A 202 -9.40 -24.80 -17.03
N LEU A 203 -9.90 -25.93 -17.56
CA LEU A 203 -9.31 -27.25 -17.28
C LEU A 203 -7.88 -27.38 -17.82
N VAL A 204 -7.52 -26.70 -18.90
CA VAL A 204 -6.12 -26.59 -19.37
C VAL A 204 -5.20 -25.92 -18.33
N LYS A 205 -5.75 -25.16 -17.37
CA LYS A 205 -4.99 -24.46 -16.30
C LYS A 205 -5.19 -25.07 -14.90
N ASP A 206 -6.31 -25.75 -14.66
CA ASP A 206 -6.60 -26.56 -13.47
C ASP A 206 -7.53 -27.74 -13.88
N PRO A 207 -6.97 -28.91 -14.23
CA PRO A 207 -7.73 -30.07 -14.71
C PRO A 207 -8.64 -30.69 -13.66
N HIS A 208 -8.45 -30.33 -12.38
CA HIS A 208 -9.19 -30.89 -11.26
C HIS A 208 -10.22 -29.91 -10.67
N HIS A 209 -10.35 -28.70 -11.23
CA HIS A 209 -11.24 -27.65 -10.72
C HIS A 209 -12.70 -28.14 -10.62
N PRO A 210 -13.23 -28.42 -9.41
CA PRO A 210 -14.44 -29.22 -9.25
C PRO A 210 -15.69 -28.49 -9.75
N VAL A 211 -15.72 -27.16 -9.66
CA VAL A 211 -16.80 -26.31 -10.18
C VAL A 211 -16.79 -26.23 -11.72
N THR A 212 -15.65 -26.48 -12.37
CA THR A 212 -15.57 -26.56 -13.84
C THR A 212 -16.01 -27.93 -14.32
N LEU A 213 -15.48 -29.00 -13.70
CA LEU A 213 -15.87 -30.39 -13.98
C LEU A 213 -17.38 -30.60 -13.82
N GLY A 214 -17.96 -30.15 -12.71
CA GLY A 214 -19.41 -30.26 -12.46
C GLY A 214 -20.28 -29.50 -13.47
N LYS A 215 -19.79 -28.38 -14.03
CA LYS A 215 -20.49 -27.65 -15.11
C LYS A 215 -20.42 -28.40 -16.43
N ILE A 216 -19.27 -28.97 -16.78
CA ILE A 216 -19.11 -29.76 -18.01
C ILE A 216 -19.92 -31.05 -17.93
N ALA A 217 -19.98 -31.71 -16.76
CA ALA A 217 -20.86 -32.85 -16.51
C ALA A 217 -22.34 -32.50 -16.74
N ALA A 218 -22.80 -31.33 -16.28
CA ALA A 218 -24.17 -30.87 -16.53
C ALA A 218 -24.43 -30.56 -18.02
N LEU A 219 -23.44 -30.07 -18.77
CA LEU A 219 -23.54 -29.92 -20.23
C LEU A 219 -23.59 -31.28 -20.94
N ASN A 220 -22.84 -32.29 -20.46
CA ASN A 220 -22.90 -33.65 -20.98
C ASN A 220 -24.29 -34.28 -20.81
N THR A 221 -24.99 -34.05 -19.70
CA THR A 221 -26.38 -34.51 -19.54
C THR A 221 -27.29 -33.99 -20.68
N ILE A 222 -27.14 -32.72 -21.06
CA ILE A 222 -27.91 -32.11 -22.16
C ILE A 222 -27.51 -32.72 -23.51
N ILE A 223 -26.22 -33.05 -23.71
CA ILE A 223 -25.77 -33.78 -24.91
C ILE A 223 -26.37 -35.19 -24.95
N THR A 224 -26.41 -35.92 -23.84
CA THR A 224 -27.02 -37.26 -23.76
C THR A 224 -28.53 -37.25 -24.04
N GLU A 225 -29.27 -36.24 -23.58
CA GLU A 225 -30.68 -36.02 -23.97
C GLU A 225 -30.81 -35.79 -25.49
N VAL A 226 -29.90 -34.99 -26.05
CA VAL A 226 -29.81 -34.71 -27.48
C VAL A 226 -29.49 -35.97 -28.31
N ASN A 227 -28.64 -36.87 -27.79
CA ASN A 227 -28.26 -38.12 -28.43
C ASN A 227 -29.43 -39.09 -28.55
N ALA A 228 -30.21 -39.24 -27.47
CA ALA A 228 -31.41 -40.06 -27.44
C ALA A 228 -32.46 -39.63 -28.48
N ILE A 229 -32.51 -38.33 -28.80
CA ILE A 229 -33.40 -37.78 -29.84
C ILE A 229 -32.90 -38.11 -31.26
N GLU A 230 -31.59 -38.02 -31.53
CA GLU A 230 -31.01 -38.44 -32.82
C GLU A 230 -30.88 -39.97 -32.98
N LYS A 231 -31.10 -40.73 -31.91
CA LYS A 231 -30.97 -42.21 -31.84
C LYS A 231 -29.53 -42.72 -32.06
N VAL A 232 -28.56 -41.91 -31.63
CA VAL A 232 -27.14 -42.29 -31.55
C VAL A 232 -26.79 -42.78 -30.13
N PRO A 233 -25.62 -43.39 -29.88
CA PRO A 233 -25.19 -43.79 -28.53
C PRO A 233 -25.26 -42.64 -27.51
N LEU A 234 -25.58 -42.93 -26.24
CA LEU A 234 -25.85 -41.90 -25.23
C LEU A 234 -24.63 -41.06 -24.84
N ASP A 235 -23.44 -41.61 -25.05
CA ASP A 235 -22.10 -41.05 -24.88
C ASP A 235 -21.54 -40.36 -26.15
N GLN A 236 -22.16 -40.58 -27.31
CA GLN A 236 -21.79 -39.96 -28.59
C GLN A 236 -21.68 -38.43 -28.44
N TRP A 237 -20.63 -37.80 -28.96
CA TRP A 237 -20.40 -36.35 -28.86
C TRP A 237 -20.32 -35.76 -27.43
N THR A 238 -20.42 -36.55 -26.35
CA THR A 238 -20.24 -36.02 -24.98
C THR A 238 -18.79 -35.59 -24.77
N ILE A 239 -18.55 -34.65 -23.85
CA ILE A 239 -17.21 -34.11 -23.59
C ILE A 239 -16.48 -35.08 -22.65
N PRO A 240 -15.43 -35.79 -23.11
CA PRO A 240 -14.81 -36.88 -22.36
C PRO A 240 -13.81 -36.32 -21.34
N LEU A 241 -14.31 -35.97 -20.16
CA LEU A 241 -13.50 -35.50 -19.03
C LEU A 241 -12.46 -36.56 -18.57
N SER A 242 -12.73 -37.84 -18.80
CA SER A 242 -11.80 -38.95 -18.58
C SER A 242 -10.58 -38.95 -19.52
N PHE A 243 -10.69 -38.31 -20.69
CA PHE A 243 -9.58 -38.09 -21.62
C PHE A 243 -8.88 -36.76 -21.30
N PHE A 244 -9.63 -35.64 -21.36
CA PHE A 244 -9.04 -34.31 -21.21
C PHE A 244 -8.44 -34.05 -19.83
N GLY A 245 -9.00 -34.60 -18.75
CA GLY A 245 -8.48 -34.40 -17.39
C GLY A 245 -7.03 -34.90 -17.21
N PRO A 246 -6.76 -36.19 -17.46
CA PRO A 246 -5.40 -36.73 -17.42
C PRO A 246 -4.43 -36.04 -18.39
N HIS A 247 -4.79 -35.89 -19.66
CA HIS A 247 -3.88 -35.33 -20.68
C HIS A 247 -3.54 -33.85 -20.42
N TYR A 248 -4.48 -33.02 -19.94
CA TYR A 248 -4.16 -31.65 -19.52
C TYR A 248 -3.29 -31.63 -18.24
N GLY A 249 -3.47 -32.60 -17.33
CA GLY A 249 -2.63 -32.76 -16.14
C GLY A 249 -1.18 -33.08 -16.49
N GLU A 250 -0.96 -33.97 -17.45
CA GLU A 250 0.37 -34.33 -17.94
C GLU A 250 1.03 -33.19 -18.71
N ILE A 251 0.29 -32.50 -19.61
CA ILE A 251 0.76 -31.28 -20.26
C ILE A 251 1.21 -30.21 -19.25
N LEU A 252 0.43 -29.96 -18.19
CA LEU A 252 0.83 -29.01 -17.13
C LEU A 252 2.07 -29.47 -16.36
N ARG A 253 2.22 -30.78 -16.11
CA ARG A 253 3.40 -31.36 -15.47
C ARG A 253 4.65 -31.15 -16.33
N LEU A 254 4.54 -31.38 -17.64
CA LEU A 254 5.62 -31.19 -18.61
C LEU A 254 5.97 -29.70 -18.79
N TYR A 255 4.99 -28.81 -18.94
CA TYR A 255 5.19 -27.35 -18.93
C TYR A 255 5.89 -26.88 -17.65
N SER A 256 5.56 -27.43 -16.48
CA SER A 256 6.24 -27.09 -15.23
C SER A 256 7.73 -27.45 -15.25
N ILE A 257 8.13 -28.54 -15.90
CA ILE A 257 9.55 -28.90 -16.06
C ILE A 257 10.22 -27.99 -17.09
N LEU A 258 9.51 -27.65 -18.18
CA LEU A 258 10.02 -26.76 -19.23
C LEU A 258 10.26 -25.31 -18.73
N ASN A 259 9.56 -24.89 -17.67
CA ASN A 259 9.82 -23.61 -16.98
C ASN A 259 11.19 -23.60 -16.29
N ASP A 260 11.60 -24.73 -15.69
CA ASP A 260 12.85 -24.90 -14.97
C ASP A 260 14.03 -25.21 -15.94
N ASP A 261 13.80 -26.04 -16.96
CA ASP A 261 14.75 -26.35 -18.03
C ASP A 261 14.11 -26.23 -19.42
N ARG A 262 14.28 -25.04 -20.02
CA ARG A 262 13.79 -24.68 -21.35
C ARG A 262 14.46 -25.43 -22.51
N ALA A 263 15.63 -26.02 -22.26
CA ALA A 263 16.44 -26.73 -23.25
C ALA A 263 16.16 -28.25 -23.25
N ASN A 264 15.27 -28.73 -22.38
CA ASN A 264 14.93 -30.14 -22.25
C ASN A 264 14.17 -30.66 -23.50
N GLN A 265 14.90 -31.16 -24.48
CA GLN A 265 14.32 -31.65 -25.73
C GLN A 265 13.36 -32.82 -25.52
N SER A 266 13.63 -33.73 -24.57
CA SER A 266 12.71 -34.84 -24.25
C SER A 266 11.34 -34.33 -23.84
N VAL A 267 11.29 -33.36 -22.93
CA VAL A 267 10.03 -32.74 -22.47
C VAL A 267 9.33 -32.00 -23.61
N ARG A 268 10.08 -31.36 -24.52
CA ARG A 268 9.52 -30.71 -25.72
C ARG A 268 8.89 -31.73 -26.67
N ASP A 269 9.54 -32.87 -26.88
CA ASP A 269 9.04 -33.98 -27.72
C ASP A 269 7.82 -34.68 -27.08
N ASP A 270 7.85 -34.90 -25.76
CA ASP A 270 6.73 -35.45 -24.99
C ASP A 270 5.48 -34.55 -25.06
N ILE A 271 5.65 -33.23 -24.93
CA ILE A 271 4.55 -32.25 -25.11
C ILE A 271 3.98 -32.32 -26.54
N LEU A 272 4.83 -32.44 -27.57
CA LEU A 272 4.38 -32.53 -28.96
C LEU A 272 3.64 -33.84 -29.24
N LYS A 273 4.09 -34.95 -28.66
CA LYS A 273 3.40 -36.25 -28.70
C LYS A 273 2.02 -36.18 -28.03
N GLU A 274 1.95 -35.65 -26.82
CA GLU A 274 0.72 -35.52 -26.05
C GLU A 274 -0.27 -34.54 -26.70
N LYS A 275 0.24 -33.43 -27.26
CA LYS A 275 -0.52 -32.51 -28.12
C LYS A 275 -1.09 -33.22 -29.35
N SER A 276 -0.31 -34.07 -30.02
CA SER A 276 -0.76 -34.86 -31.17
C SER A 276 -1.89 -35.81 -30.81
N LEU A 277 -1.81 -36.49 -29.66
CA LEU A 277 -2.90 -37.33 -29.14
C LEU A 277 -4.19 -36.51 -28.89
N ILE A 278 -4.06 -35.33 -28.28
CA ILE A 278 -5.18 -34.41 -28.06
C ILE A 278 -5.79 -33.91 -29.38
N ASP A 279 -4.96 -33.48 -30.34
CA ASP A 279 -5.41 -32.93 -31.62
C ASP A 279 -6.08 -33.98 -32.52
N ASN A 280 -5.51 -35.19 -32.61
CA ASN A 280 -6.09 -36.31 -33.35
C ASN A 280 -7.43 -36.74 -32.74
N PHE A 281 -7.53 -36.76 -31.40
CA PHE A 281 -8.78 -37.05 -30.71
C PHE A 281 -9.85 -35.97 -30.94
N ILE A 282 -9.46 -34.69 -30.90
CA ILE A 282 -10.34 -33.55 -31.21
C ILE A 282 -10.88 -33.64 -32.64
N GLU A 283 -10.03 -33.94 -33.62
CA GLU A 283 -10.42 -34.07 -35.03
C GLU A 283 -11.35 -35.27 -35.24
N ARG A 284 -10.99 -36.45 -34.72
CA ARG A 284 -11.80 -37.68 -34.82
C ARG A 284 -13.19 -37.54 -34.20
N GLN A 285 -13.32 -36.79 -33.09
CA GLN A 285 -14.57 -36.58 -32.37
C GLN A 285 -15.33 -35.31 -32.81
N HIS A 286 -14.86 -34.60 -33.84
CA HIS A 286 -15.43 -33.32 -34.33
C HIS A 286 -15.56 -32.23 -33.25
N LEU A 287 -14.61 -32.20 -32.30
CA LEU A 287 -14.59 -31.23 -31.21
C LEU A 287 -13.97 -29.89 -31.66
N PRO A 288 -14.17 -28.78 -30.92
CA PRO A 288 -13.56 -27.51 -31.27
C PRO A 288 -12.03 -27.56 -31.17
N LYS A 289 -11.32 -27.18 -32.25
CA LYS A 289 -9.85 -27.09 -32.27
C LYS A 289 -9.27 -26.13 -31.21
N ALA A 290 -10.09 -25.24 -30.64
CA ALA A 290 -9.75 -24.38 -29.51
C ALA A 290 -9.64 -25.12 -28.14
N TRP A 291 -9.87 -26.44 -28.09
CA TRP A 291 -9.61 -27.27 -26.89
C TRP A 291 -8.23 -27.95 -26.93
N SER A 292 -7.44 -27.66 -27.96
CA SER A 292 -6.05 -28.06 -28.08
C SER A 292 -5.15 -27.35 -27.05
N VAL A 293 -3.94 -27.88 -26.88
CA VAL A 293 -2.85 -27.29 -26.08
C VAL A 293 -1.81 -26.60 -26.97
N MET A 294 -1.00 -25.72 -26.38
CA MET A 294 0.06 -24.96 -27.06
C MET A 294 1.26 -25.85 -27.41
N THR A 295 2.05 -25.47 -28.41
CA THR A 295 3.38 -26.08 -28.60
C THR A 295 4.33 -25.65 -27.47
N PRO A 296 5.47 -26.34 -27.25
CA PRO A 296 6.45 -25.93 -26.23
C PRO A 296 6.92 -24.48 -26.40
N ASP A 297 7.13 -24.03 -27.64
CA ASP A 297 7.63 -22.69 -27.93
C ASP A 297 6.52 -21.61 -27.79
N ASP A 298 5.29 -21.89 -28.24
CA ASP A 298 4.15 -20.98 -28.02
C ASP A 298 3.89 -20.77 -26.51
N TYR A 299 3.94 -21.87 -25.75
CA TYR A 299 3.80 -21.84 -24.30
C TYR A 299 4.90 -21.01 -23.63
N LEU A 300 6.17 -21.22 -24.01
CA LEU A 300 7.29 -20.45 -23.46
C LEU A 300 7.20 -18.96 -23.81
N VAL A 301 6.71 -18.60 -25.00
CA VAL A 301 6.47 -17.21 -25.39
C VAL A 301 5.35 -16.56 -24.57
N GLU A 302 4.22 -17.24 -24.33
CA GLU A 302 3.17 -16.70 -23.44
C GLU A 302 3.66 -16.63 -21.98
N PHE A 303 4.39 -17.65 -21.51
CA PHE A 303 4.94 -17.68 -20.16
C PHE A 303 5.94 -16.54 -19.90
N ASP A 304 6.89 -16.31 -20.83
CA ASP A 304 7.81 -15.17 -20.73
C ASP A 304 7.08 -13.84 -20.77
N ALA A 305 6.05 -13.69 -21.60
CA ALA A 305 5.22 -12.48 -21.62
C ALA A 305 4.50 -12.26 -20.27
N GLN A 306 3.95 -13.32 -19.66
CA GLN A 306 3.33 -13.26 -18.33
C GLN A 306 4.33 -12.92 -17.22
N VAL A 307 5.54 -13.52 -17.25
CA VAL A 307 6.62 -13.22 -16.30
C VAL A 307 7.11 -11.78 -16.44
N ILE A 308 7.28 -11.29 -17.67
CA ILE A 308 7.64 -9.89 -17.95
C ILE A 308 6.57 -8.94 -17.43
N MET A 309 5.28 -9.17 -17.74
CA MET A 309 4.18 -8.33 -17.23
C MET A 309 4.15 -8.29 -15.70
N LYS A 310 4.24 -9.44 -15.03
CA LYS A 310 4.26 -9.52 -13.55
C LYS A 310 5.46 -8.80 -12.93
N ASN A 311 6.63 -8.87 -13.58
CA ASN A 311 7.82 -8.14 -13.15
C ASN A 311 7.67 -6.62 -13.36
N MET A 312 7.05 -6.19 -14.47
CA MET A 312 6.71 -4.77 -14.72
C MET A 312 5.71 -4.23 -13.69
N GLU A 313 4.65 -4.99 -13.37
CA GLU A 313 3.69 -4.65 -12.29
C GLU A 313 4.40 -4.49 -10.95
N THR A 314 5.29 -5.43 -10.60
CA THR A 314 6.04 -5.42 -9.34
C THR A 314 6.97 -4.22 -9.24
N GLN A 315 7.73 -3.91 -10.28
CA GLN A 315 8.62 -2.73 -10.31
C GLN A 315 7.86 -1.40 -10.33
N THR A 316 6.72 -1.33 -11.02
CA THR A 316 5.85 -0.14 -11.02
C THR A 316 5.25 0.11 -9.64
N LYS A 317 4.87 -0.96 -8.92
CA LYS A 317 4.45 -0.86 -7.52
C LYS A 317 5.58 -0.37 -6.61
N GLU A 318 6.81 -0.88 -6.77
CA GLU A 318 7.98 -0.40 -6.02
C GLU A 318 8.27 1.10 -6.29
N ALA A 319 8.18 1.54 -7.54
CA ALA A 319 8.33 2.96 -7.91
C ALA A 319 7.23 3.85 -7.29
N THR A 320 6.01 3.32 -7.15
CA THR A 320 4.89 4.01 -6.48
C THR A 320 5.14 4.15 -4.97
N GLU A 321 5.58 3.08 -4.31
CA GLU A 321 5.90 3.09 -2.87
C GLU A 321 7.06 4.05 -2.56
N LEU A 322 8.05 4.15 -3.45
CA LEU A 322 9.14 5.15 -3.37
C LEU A 322 8.65 6.59 -3.56
N SER A 323 7.67 6.82 -4.43
CA SER A 323 7.04 8.14 -4.63
C SER A 323 6.32 8.60 -3.35
N ASP A 324 5.50 7.75 -2.76
CA ASP A 324 4.78 8.07 -1.52
C ASP A 324 5.75 8.31 -0.35
N ALA A 325 6.82 7.52 -0.26
CA ALA A 325 7.87 7.71 0.74
C ALA A 325 8.65 9.03 0.56
N ALA A 326 8.93 9.45 -0.69
CA ALA A 326 9.56 10.74 -0.97
C ALA A 326 8.65 11.93 -0.62
N ILE A 327 7.34 11.83 -0.90
CA ILE A 327 6.34 12.83 -0.50
C ILE A 327 6.25 12.93 1.03
N PHE A 328 6.32 11.81 1.75
CA PHE A 328 6.37 11.79 3.21
C PHE A 328 7.63 12.46 3.79
N ALA A 329 8.81 12.22 3.19
CA ALA A 329 10.06 12.87 3.59
C ALA A 329 10.00 14.39 3.42
N HIS A 330 9.50 14.88 2.28
CA HIS A 330 9.25 16.30 2.04
C HIS A 330 8.31 16.91 3.09
N LYS A 331 7.18 16.27 3.39
CA LYS A 331 6.22 16.75 4.40
C LYS A 331 6.79 16.77 5.83
N THR A 332 7.72 15.87 6.13
CA THR A 332 8.46 15.88 7.41
C THR A 332 9.39 17.10 7.46
N ALA A 333 10.10 17.41 6.37
CA ALA A 333 10.90 18.63 6.27
C ALA A 333 10.06 19.92 6.36
N GLU A 334 8.87 19.97 5.73
CA GLU A 334 7.93 21.10 5.91
C GLU A 334 7.53 21.30 7.38
N THR A 335 7.36 20.20 8.12
CA THR A 335 7.04 20.24 9.55
C THR A 335 8.21 20.85 10.35
N HIS A 336 9.45 20.52 10.01
CA HIS A 336 10.64 21.16 10.60
C HIS A 336 10.72 22.66 10.27
N LEU A 337 10.34 23.07 9.05
CA LEU A 337 10.27 24.48 8.67
C LEU A 337 9.20 25.25 9.48
N ALA A 338 8.02 24.66 9.68
CA ALA A 338 6.99 25.25 10.51
C ALA A 338 7.44 25.46 11.97
N THR A 339 8.19 24.50 12.54
CA THR A 339 8.75 24.61 13.90
C THR A 339 9.76 25.76 14.02
N ILE A 340 10.74 25.86 13.11
CA ILE A 340 11.74 26.95 13.17
C ILE A 340 11.12 28.32 12.90
N GLN A 341 10.11 28.41 12.03
CA GLN A 341 9.35 29.64 11.79
C GLN A 341 8.56 30.09 13.03
N GLN A 342 7.93 29.16 13.75
CA GLN A 342 7.27 29.47 15.02
C GLN A 342 8.29 29.96 16.07
N ALA A 343 9.48 29.37 16.13
CA ALA A 343 10.55 29.82 17.02
C ALA A 343 11.08 31.21 16.65
N ASN A 344 11.21 31.54 15.36
CA ASN A 344 11.61 32.87 14.88
C ASN A 344 10.59 33.95 15.27
N GLN A 345 9.29 33.66 15.14
CA GLN A 345 8.22 34.55 15.63
C GLN A 345 8.27 34.75 17.14
N LYS A 346 8.50 33.68 17.94
CA LYS A 346 8.68 33.78 19.40
C LYS A 346 9.96 34.53 19.81
N ALA A 347 10.94 34.69 18.91
CA ALA A 347 12.21 35.35 19.19
C ALA A 347 12.17 36.89 19.06
N GLU A 348 11.02 37.50 18.71
CA GLU A 348 10.86 38.96 18.65
C GLU A 348 10.97 39.62 20.04
N GLY A 349 12.19 39.96 20.43
CA GLY A 349 12.54 40.56 21.73
C GLY A 349 13.79 39.96 22.38
N LEU A 350 14.33 38.86 21.84
CA LEU A 350 15.59 38.25 22.27
C LEU A 350 16.82 38.97 21.68
N GLY A 351 18.00 38.57 22.13
CA GLY A 351 19.27 39.15 21.67
C GLY A 351 19.58 38.82 20.20
N GLU A 352 20.28 39.73 19.51
CA GLU A 352 20.53 39.62 18.06
C GLU A 352 21.24 38.31 17.66
N ASP A 353 22.16 37.80 18.47
CA ASP A 353 22.85 36.51 18.25
C ASP A 353 21.88 35.31 18.24
N THR A 354 20.87 35.31 19.12
CA THR A 354 19.79 34.31 19.12
C THR A 354 18.99 34.37 17.82
N LYS A 355 18.64 35.59 17.38
CA LYS A 355 17.86 35.82 16.16
C LYS A 355 18.63 35.39 14.90
N VAL A 356 19.91 35.75 14.80
CA VAL A 356 20.78 35.37 13.68
C VAL A 356 20.91 33.84 13.57
N LYS A 357 21.04 33.12 14.70
CA LYS A 357 21.10 31.64 14.70
C LYS A 357 19.80 31.00 14.22
N ILE A 358 18.65 31.47 14.70
CA ILE A 358 17.34 30.96 14.26
C ILE A 358 17.11 31.26 12.77
N GLN A 359 17.45 32.47 12.30
CA GLN A 359 17.32 32.83 10.88
C GLN A 359 18.26 32.03 9.97
N ALA A 360 19.48 31.71 10.41
CA ALA A 360 20.38 30.84 9.67
C ALA A 360 19.85 29.40 9.56
N ALA A 361 19.29 28.87 10.64
CA ALA A 361 18.63 27.56 10.64
C ALA A 361 17.38 27.54 9.75
N GLU A 362 16.54 28.59 9.79
CA GLU A 362 15.38 28.72 8.90
C GLU A 362 15.79 28.74 7.42
N GLN A 363 16.85 29.47 7.06
CA GLN A 363 17.36 29.51 5.69
C GLN A 363 17.90 28.14 5.23
N ALA A 364 18.63 27.42 6.09
CA ALA A 364 19.11 26.07 5.81
C ALA A 364 17.94 25.08 5.62
N ILE A 365 16.98 25.06 6.54
CA ILE A 365 15.80 24.20 6.45
C ILE A 365 14.95 24.54 5.22
N THR A 366 14.80 25.83 4.87
CA THR A 366 14.08 26.25 3.66
C THR A 366 14.73 25.71 2.37
N ALA A 367 16.07 25.71 2.29
CA ALA A 367 16.78 25.14 1.15
C ALA A 367 16.56 23.62 1.05
N GLU A 368 16.62 22.90 2.18
CA GLU A 368 16.41 21.45 2.18
C GLU A 368 14.95 21.04 1.94
N VAL A 369 13.96 21.84 2.37
CA VAL A 369 12.55 21.64 1.98
C VAL A 369 12.37 21.78 0.46
N ALA A 370 13.05 22.73 -0.18
CA ALA A 370 13.03 22.88 -1.63
C ALA A 370 13.73 21.70 -2.35
N ASN A 371 14.86 21.21 -1.82
CA ASN A 371 15.54 20.01 -2.31
C ASN A 371 14.61 18.78 -2.23
N ALA A 372 13.96 18.57 -1.07
CA ALA A 372 13.04 17.46 -0.85
C ALA A 372 11.79 17.54 -1.75
N LEU A 373 11.25 18.73 -2.00
CA LEU A 373 10.13 18.95 -2.93
C LEU A 373 10.51 18.61 -4.37
N ALA A 374 11.66 19.09 -4.86
CA ALA A 374 12.15 18.82 -6.20
C ALA A 374 12.46 17.31 -6.40
N ALA A 375 13.02 16.68 -5.37
CA ALA A 375 13.24 15.24 -5.33
C ALA A 375 11.92 14.45 -5.38
N ALA A 376 10.96 14.76 -4.51
CA ALA A 376 9.65 14.09 -4.49
C ALA A 376 8.86 14.26 -5.80
N ALA A 377 8.91 15.44 -6.42
CA ALA A 377 8.33 15.67 -7.75
C ALA A 377 9.00 14.81 -8.83
N THR A 378 10.32 14.62 -8.76
CA THR A 378 11.08 13.75 -9.66
C THR A 378 10.72 12.28 -9.46
N THR A 379 10.62 11.80 -8.21
CA THR A 379 10.20 10.43 -7.89
C THR A 379 8.77 10.15 -8.38
N LYS A 380 7.85 11.12 -8.23
CA LYS A 380 6.47 11.01 -8.73
C LYS A 380 6.42 10.91 -10.25
N ALA A 381 7.15 11.77 -10.98
CA ALA A 381 7.22 11.71 -12.44
C ALA A 381 7.86 10.39 -12.93
N ALA A 382 8.83 9.84 -12.18
CA ALA A 382 9.42 8.53 -12.46
C ALA A 382 8.42 7.39 -12.23
N SER A 383 7.64 7.42 -11.15
CA SER A 383 6.54 6.46 -10.91
C SER A 383 5.47 6.51 -12.01
N GLU A 384 5.04 7.71 -12.40
CA GLU A 384 4.08 7.90 -13.51
C GLU A 384 4.62 7.36 -14.85
N LYS A 385 5.93 7.53 -15.10
CA LYS A 385 6.60 6.94 -16.27
C LYS A 385 6.63 5.41 -16.20
N ALA A 386 6.88 4.82 -15.04
CA ALA A 386 6.83 3.36 -14.86
C ALA A 386 5.43 2.81 -15.17
N GLY A 387 4.38 3.47 -14.69
CA GLY A 387 2.98 3.10 -14.97
C GLY A 387 2.54 3.27 -16.44
N GLN A 388 3.29 4.02 -17.26
CA GLN A 388 3.03 4.22 -18.69
C GLN A 388 3.96 3.40 -19.61
N ALA A 389 4.96 2.73 -19.03
CA ALA A 389 5.98 2.02 -19.77
C ALA A 389 5.45 0.77 -20.49
N LYS A 390 5.89 0.56 -21.73
CA LYS A 390 5.49 -0.58 -22.57
C LYS A 390 6.53 -1.70 -22.61
N THR A 391 7.69 -1.50 -21.99
CA THR A 391 8.78 -2.48 -21.94
C THR A 391 9.35 -2.59 -20.53
N MET A 392 9.90 -3.76 -20.20
CA MET A 392 10.59 -3.98 -18.93
C MET A 392 11.77 -3.01 -18.73
N HIS A 393 12.48 -2.67 -19.82
CA HIS A 393 13.61 -1.75 -19.76
C HIS A 393 13.18 -0.34 -19.36
N ASP A 394 12.07 0.17 -19.91
CA ASP A 394 11.51 1.47 -19.55
C ASP A 394 11.06 1.52 -18.08
N VAL A 395 10.46 0.43 -17.57
CA VAL A 395 10.07 0.31 -16.16
C VAL A 395 11.30 0.30 -15.24
N THR A 396 12.33 -0.49 -15.56
CA THR A 396 13.57 -0.53 -14.75
C THR A 396 14.28 0.82 -14.74
N LEU A 397 14.41 1.50 -15.90
CA LEU A 397 14.99 2.86 -15.96
C LEU A 397 14.17 3.88 -15.15
N ALA A 398 12.85 3.75 -15.11
CA ALA A 398 11.98 4.61 -14.32
C ALA A 398 12.11 4.32 -12.81
N LEU A 399 12.20 3.05 -12.43
CA LEU A 399 12.42 2.61 -11.05
C LEU A 399 13.78 3.08 -10.51
N ASP A 400 14.86 3.00 -11.29
CA ASP A 400 16.18 3.47 -10.87
C ASP A 400 16.22 4.99 -10.69
N ALA A 401 15.52 5.73 -11.56
CA ALA A 401 15.33 7.18 -11.39
C ALA A 401 14.53 7.51 -10.12
N ALA A 402 13.46 6.75 -9.84
CA ALA A 402 12.68 6.89 -8.60
C ALA A 402 13.52 6.60 -7.35
N LYS A 403 14.36 5.55 -7.38
CA LYS A 403 15.30 5.21 -6.29
C LYS A 403 16.28 6.34 -6.01
N SER A 404 16.94 6.86 -7.05
CA SER A 404 17.89 7.97 -6.90
C SER A 404 17.23 9.23 -6.33
N ALA A 405 16.05 9.59 -6.82
CA ALA A 405 15.33 10.79 -6.35
C ALA A 405 14.80 10.61 -4.92
N TYR A 406 14.31 9.42 -4.55
CA TYR A 406 13.94 9.10 -3.19
C TYR A 406 15.11 9.26 -2.20
N THR A 407 16.32 8.80 -2.54
CA THR A 407 17.50 9.02 -1.69
C THR A 407 17.77 10.50 -1.47
N THR A 408 17.68 11.34 -2.50
CA THR A 408 17.83 12.80 -2.37
C THR A 408 16.78 13.42 -1.44
N ALA A 409 15.52 12.96 -1.49
CA ALA A 409 14.47 13.44 -0.59
C ALA A 409 14.74 13.08 0.89
N VAL A 410 15.28 11.89 1.16
CA VAL A 410 15.61 11.42 2.52
C VAL A 410 16.85 12.12 3.09
N ASP A 411 17.90 12.32 2.30
CA ASP A 411 19.08 13.06 2.78
C ASP A 411 18.77 14.55 3.01
N ALA A 412 17.85 15.16 2.25
CA ALA A 412 17.34 16.50 2.50
C ALA A 412 16.50 16.60 3.79
N GLU A 413 15.58 15.65 4.05
CA GLU A 413 14.85 15.56 5.34
C GLU A 413 15.81 15.49 6.53
N LYS A 414 16.82 14.63 6.41
CA LYS A 414 17.86 14.43 7.42
C LYS A 414 18.73 15.67 7.62
N ALA A 415 19.04 16.42 6.57
CA ALA A 415 19.76 17.69 6.65
C ALA A 415 18.92 18.78 7.34
N ALA A 416 17.63 18.91 6.97
CA ALA A 416 16.69 19.80 7.65
C ALA A 416 16.56 19.47 9.15
N ARG A 417 16.50 18.18 9.50
CA ARG A 417 16.44 17.72 10.90
C ARG A 417 17.73 18.01 11.68
N VAL A 418 18.91 17.95 11.05
CA VAL A 418 20.17 18.37 11.68
C VAL A 418 20.16 19.88 11.96
N ALA A 419 19.80 20.71 10.96
CA ALA A 419 19.71 22.16 11.13
C ALA A 419 18.69 22.57 12.22
N LEU A 420 17.59 21.82 12.37
CA LEU A 420 16.63 22.02 13.47
C LEU A 420 17.24 21.64 14.83
N ASN A 421 17.96 20.51 14.91
CA ASN A 421 18.62 20.08 16.16
C ASN A 421 19.72 21.06 16.61
N ASP A 422 20.51 21.59 15.69
CA ASP A 422 21.53 22.61 15.97
C ASP A 422 20.91 23.92 16.51
N ALA A 423 19.65 24.21 16.13
CA ALA A 423 18.88 25.31 16.68
C ALA A 423 18.16 24.98 18.01
N SER A 424 17.96 23.70 18.35
CA SER A 424 17.08 23.28 19.46
C SER A 424 17.48 23.81 20.84
N GLU A 425 18.77 23.97 21.15
CA GLU A 425 19.19 24.63 22.40
C GLU A 425 18.65 26.07 22.48
N VAL A 426 18.70 26.79 21.36
CA VAL A 426 18.23 28.17 21.24
C VAL A 426 16.70 28.22 21.30
N ILE A 427 16.01 27.29 20.62
CA ILE A 427 14.54 27.17 20.67
C ILE A 427 14.08 26.93 22.11
N ASN A 428 14.70 26.00 22.85
CA ASN A 428 14.36 25.73 24.25
C ASN A 428 14.54 26.97 25.15
N MET A 429 15.55 27.80 24.89
CA MET A 429 15.71 29.09 25.58
C MET A 429 14.60 30.09 25.22
N VAL A 430 14.16 30.14 23.96
CA VAL A 430 13.04 30.99 23.50
C VAL A 430 11.73 30.57 24.18
N GLU A 431 11.43 29.28 24.21
CA GLU A 431 10.18 28.77 24.78
C GLU A 431 10.13 28.93 26.29
N SER A 432 11.23 28.64 27.01
CA SER A 432 11.33 28.88 28.45
C SER A 432 11.17 30.38 28.80
N ALA A 433 11.70 31.29 27.98
CA ALA A 433 11.48 32.71 28.14
C ALA A 433 10.00 33.10 27.90
N ALA A 434 9.34 32.52 26.89
CA ALA A 434 7.94 32.77 26.58
C ALA A 434 6.98 32.26 27.67
N GLU A 435 7.14 31.02 28.16
CA GLU A 435 6.30 30.45 29.22
C GLU A 435 6.40 31.27 30.53
N SER A 436 7.57 31.84 30.82
CA SER A 436 7.76 32.73 31.99
C SER A 436 6.88 33.99 31.97
N LEU A 437 6.42 34.41 30.79
CA LEU A 437 5.55 35.59 30.61
C LEU A 437 4.05 35.25 30.72
N GLU A 438 3.67 34.00 30.45
CA GLU A 438 2.25 33.58 30.37
C GLU A 438 1.72 32.94 31.66
N SER A 439 2.59 32.43 32.54
CA SER A 439 2.17 31.80 33.80
C SER A 439 1.30 32.74 34.67
N PRO A 440 0.06 32.36 35.05
CA PRO A 440 -0.81 33.21 35.87
C PRO A 440 -0.23 33.42 37.28
N ILE A 441 -0.02 34.67 37.68
CA ILE A 441 0.47 34.99 39.02
C ILE A 441 -0.66 34.75 40.03
N GLU A 442 -0.53 33.70 40.84
CA GLU A 442 -1.41 33.49 41.99
C GLU A 442 -1.07 34.50 43.09
N TYR A 443 -2.03 35.37 43.42
CA TYR A 443 -1.86 36.41 44.44
C TYR A 443 -2.28 35.87 45.83
N PRO A 444 -1.50 36.12 46.90
CA PRO A 444 -1.82 35.66 48.26
C PRO A 444 -2.92 36.51 48.94
N TRP A 445 -3.81 37.11 48.16
CA TRP A 445 -4.99 37.86 48.57
C TRP A 445 -6.06 37.74 47.49
N PRO A 446 -7.36 37.84 47.83
CA PRO A 446 -8.43 37.78 46.85
C PRO A 446 -8.28 38.90 45.80
N THR A 447 -8.49 38.51 44.55
CA THR A 447 -8.70 39.37 43.38
C THR A 447 -10.17 39.25 42.93
N ALA A 448 -10.64 40.13 42.04
CA ALA A 448 -11.99 40.02 41.47
C ALA A 448 -12.01 40.49 40.01
N LYS A 449 -12.88 39.92 39.17
CA LYS A 449 -13.07 40.41 37.80
C LYS A 449 -14.09 41.55 37.79
N ALA A 450 -13.79 42.61 37.03
CA ALA A 450 -14.74 43.66 36.67
C ALA A 450 -15.55 43.25 35.42
N ALA A 451 -16.62 43.99 35.12
CA ALA A 451 -17.54 43.69 34.02
C ALA A 451 -16.93 43.69 32.60
N ASP A 452 -15.78 44.33 32.42
CA ASP A 452 -14.97 44.35 31.19
C ASP A 452 -14.04 43.11 31.05
N GLY A 453 -13.98 42.26 32.08
CA GLY A 453 -13.07 41.11 32.18
C GLY A 453 -11.75 41.41 32.90
N SER A 454 -11.45 42.67 33.22
CA SER A 454 -10.21 43.09 33.88
C SER A 454 -10.12 42.56 35.31
N LEU A 455 -8.91 42.19 35.75
CA LEU A 455 -8.70 41.62 37.08
C LEU A 455 -8.26 42.70 38.08
N ILE A 456 -9.10 42.98 39.08
CA ILE A 456 -8.82 43.88 40.20
C ILE A 456 -7.81 43.20 41.16
N LEU A 457 -6.63 43.81 41.27
CA LEU A 457 -5.51 43.34 42.09
C LEU A 457 -5.40 44.05 43.45
N GLY A 458 -6.05 45.20 43.60
CA GLY A 458 -6.04 45.99 44.83
C GLY A 458 -6.55 47.41 44.64
N VAL A 459 -6.73 48.14 45.75
CA VAL A 459 -7.35 49.49 45.78
C VAL A 459 -6.62 50.46 46.71
N ARG A 460 -6.76 51.77 46.48
CA ARG A 460 -6.34 52.83 47.42
C ARG A 460 -7.29 54.01 47.42
N GLN A 461 -7.36 54.72 48.54
CA GLN A 461 -8.02 56.03 48.62
C GLN A 461 -7.10 57.14 48.10
N LEU A 462 -7.70 58.12 47.42
CA LEU A 462 -7.08 59.30 46.82
C LEU A 462 -7.89 60.54 47.22
N GLY A 463 -7.47 61.21 48.30
CA GLY A 463 -8.23 62.30 48.90
C GLY A 463 -9.42 61.80 49.72
N ARG A 464 -10.47 62.62 49.85
CA ARG A 464 -11.63 62.33 50.72
C ARG A 464 -12.67 61.39 50.11
N PHE A 465 -12.73 61.31 48.78
CA PHE A 465 -13.82 60.61 48.06
C PHE A 465 -13.36 59.82 46.82
N GLY A 466 -12.13 59.98 46.35
CA GLY A 466 -11.64 59.25 45.17
C GLY A 466 -11.09 57.89 45.58
N THR A 467 -11.51 56.82 44.90
CA THR A 467 -10.84 55.50 44.98
C THR A 467 -10.13 55.23 43.66
N GLN A 468 -8.90 54.73 43.74
CA GLN A 468 -8.15 54.19 42.60
C GLN A 468 -7.94 52.69 42.76
N VAL A 469 -7.87 52.01 41.62
CA VAL A 469 -7.83 50.55 41.51
C VAL A 469 -6.57 50.17 40.73
N CYS A 470 -5.85 49.14 41.17
CA CYS A 470 -4.87 48.46 40.33
C CYS A 470 -5.60 47.34 39.58
N VAL A 471 -5.64 47.44 38.25
CA VAL A 471 -6.25 46.44 37.38
C VAL A 471 -5.21 45.80 36.47
N GLU A 472 -5.46 44.55 36.09
CA GLU A 472 -4.71 43.78 35.12
C GLU A 472 -5.59 43.53 33.89
N THR A 473 -5.08 43.91 32.72
CA THR A 473 -5.78 44.00 31.44
C THR A 473 -4.92 43.35 30.35
N ARG A 474 -5.47 42.47 29.53
CA ARG A 474 -4.80 42.03 28.29
C ARG A 474 -4.97 43.11 27.23
N GLU A 475 -3.89 43.72 26.76
CA GLU A 475 -3.95 44.66 25.63
C GLU A 475 -4.15 43.88 24.31
N GLU A 476 -4.56 44.57 23.23
CA GLU A 476 -4.89 43.95 21.94
C GLU A 476 -3.73 43.14 21.32
N THR A 477 -2.49 43.46 21.70
CA THR A 477 -1.27 42.73 21.32
C THR A 477 -1.01 41.47 22.17
N GLY A 478 -1.98 41.02 22.96
CA GLY A 478 -1.89 39.82 23.81
C GLY A 478 -1.14 40.01 25.15
N HIS A 479 -0.37 41.10 25.32
CA HIS A 479 0.42 41.33 26.53
C HIS A 479 -0.44 41.70 27.76
N MET A 480 -0.07 41.17 28.93
CA MET A 480 -0.76 41.44 30.21
C MET A 480 -0.21 42.70 30.88
N VAL A 481 -0.95 43.80 30.79
CA VAL A 481 -0.57 45.11 31.32
C VAL A 481 -1.32 45.42 32.61
N ARG A 482 -0.62 45.99 33.59
CA ARG A 482 -1.20 46.42 34.87
C ARG A 482 -1.30 47.94 34.92
N ARG A 483 -2.43 48.51 35.37
CA ARG A 483 -2.72 49.96 35.32
C ARG A 483 -3.31 50.48 36.64
N LEU A 484 -3.17 51.79 36.89
CA LEU A 484 -3.86 52.50 37.98
C LEU A 484 -4.98 53.37 37.43
N GLU A 485 -6.22 52.94 37.65
CA GLU A 485 -7.40 53.58 37.08
C GLU A 485 -8.34 54.06 38.19
N SER A 486 -9.30 54.93 37.85
CA SER A 486 -10.28 55.43 38.83
C SER A 486 -11.38 54.39 39.03
N ALA A 487 -12.00 54.32 40.21
CA ALA A 487 -13.10 53.40 40.46
C ALA A 487 -14.36 53.64 39.58
N SER A 488 -14.48 54.84 38.98
CA SER A 488 -15.45 55.13 37.92
C SER A 488 -15.14 54.42 36.61
N ASP A 489 -13.85 54.34 36.25
CA ASP A 489 -13.35 53.83 34.97
C ASP A 489 -13.47 52.29 34.95
N VAL A 490 -13.18 51.65 36.09
CA VAL A 490 -13.24 50.17 36.30
C VAL A 490 -14.65 49.66 36.66
N GLY A 491 -15.59 50.56 37.01
CA GLY A 491 -16.95 50.21 37.41
C GLY A 491 -17.15 50.24 38.94
N LEU A 492 -17.88 51.24 39.42
CA LEU A 492 -18.09 51.50 40.86
C LEU A 492 -18.72 50.32 41.60
N LEU A 493 -19.58 49.53 40.95
CA LEU A 493 -20.24 48.38 41.57
C LEU A 493 -19.26 47.24 41.85
N ASP A 494 -18.35 46.93 40.92
CA ASP A 494 -17.37 45.85 41.07
C ASP A 494 -16.28 46.21 42.08
N VAL A 495 -15.81 47.46 42.06
CA VAL A 495 -14.93 47.98 43.13
C VAL A 495 -15.63 47.95 44.49
N SER A 496 -16.94 48.23 44.55
CA SER A 496 -17.75 48.16 45.78
C SER A 496 -18.07 46.72 46.22
N ARG A 497 -17.97 45.73 45.32
CA ARG A 497 -17.99 44.30 45.66
C ARG A 497 -16.63 43.90 46.21
N TYR A 498 -15.54 44.27 45.53
CA TYR A 498 -14.15 43.98 45.94
C TYR A 498 -13.83 44.50 47.35
N LEU A 499 -14.21 45.73 47.66
CA LEU A 499 -14.06 46.35 48.99
C LEU A 499 -14.82 45.63 50.13
N LYS A 500 -15.73 44.70 49.81
CA LYS A 500 -16.46 43.88 50.80
C LYS A 500 -15.86 42.48 50.98
N ILE A 501 -14.85 42.10 50.19
CA ILE A 501 -14.18 40.80 50.32
C ILE A 501 -13.18 40.89 51.48
N THR A 502 -13.33 40.02 52.48
CA THR A 502 -12.39 39.92 53.60
C THR A 502 -10.98 39.66 53.09
N GLY A 503 -10.02 40.53 53.44
CA GLY A 503 -8.63 40.43 53.00
C GLY A 503 -8.30 41.07 51.64
N PHE A 504 -9.19 41.90 51.06
CA PHE A 504 -8.89 42.67 49.85
C PHE A 504 -7.59 43.48 49.98
N LYS A 505 -6.84 43.67 48.88
CA LYS A 505 -5.53 44.34 48.93
C LYS A 505 -5.65 45.86 48.96
N ASN A 506 -5.32 46.46 50.10
CA ASN A 506 -5.14 47.90 50.24
C ASN A 506 -3.71 48.32 49.85
N LEU A 507 -3.57 49.04 48.73
CA LEU A 507 -2.29 49.47 48.16
C LEU A 507 -1.65 50.66 48.90
N ALA A 508 -2.34 51.25 49.88
CA ALA A 508 -1.78 52.27 50.78
C ALA A 508 -1.24 51.66 52.09
N GLU A 509 -1.64 50.43 52.42
CA GLU A 509 -1.33 49.76 53.68
C GLU A 509 0.08 49.14 53.67
N GLY A 510 0.72 49.07 54.84
CA GLY A 510 2.09 48.58 55.01
C GLY A 510 3.20 49.39 54.33
N GLN A 511 2.89 50.31 53.41
CA GLN A 511 3.85 51.00 52.53
C GLN A 511 4.94 51.79 53.27
N SER A 512 4.70 52.16 54.53
CA SER A 512 5.64 52.84 55.42
C SER A 512 6.66 51.92 56.10
N GLN A 513 6.33 50.63 56.28
CA GLN A 513 7.11 49.64 57.04
C GLN A 513 8.36 49.17 56.29
N TRP A 514 8.32 49.20 54.95
CA TRP A 514 9.40 48.75 54.07
C TRP A 514 10.64 49.65 54.13
N SER A 515 11.82 49.04 54.20
CA SER A 515 13.10 49.65 54.51
C SER A 515 14.28 48.91 53.85
N TYR A 516 15.49 49.46 53.95
CA TYR A 516 16.71 48.81 53.46
C TYR A 516 17.00 47.46 54.15
N LYS A 517 16.40 47.18 55.32
CA LYS A 517 16.55 45.90 56.04
C LYS A 517 15.88 44.74 55.30
N ASP A 518 14.90 45.04 54.44
CA ASP A 518 14.18 44.07 53.63
C ASP A 518 14.95 43.67 52.36
N ARG A 519 16.11 44.30 52.10
CA ARG A 519 16.87 44.13 50.84
C ARG A 519 17.39 42.71 50.62
N SER A 520 17.78 42.00 51.68
CA SER A 520 18.26 40.61 51.59
C SER A 520 17.14 39.58 51.48
N ASP A 521 15.89 40.00 51.66
CA ASP A 521 14.68 39.18 51.53
C ASP A 521 13.99 39.40 50.17
N PHE A 522 14.32 40.48 49.45
CA PHE A 522 13.87 40.71 48.08
C PHE A 522 14.41 39.61 47.15
N ASP A 523 13.53 39.08 46.31
CA ASP A 523 13.86 38.04 45.34
C ASP A 523 13.83 38.62 43.91
N GLU A 524 12.67 39.13 43.48
CA GLU A 524 12.48 39.69 42.14
C GLU A 524 11.33 40.71 42.04
N LEU A 525 11.34 41.48 40.95
CA LEU A 525 10.25 42.36 40.53
C LEU A 525 9.42 41.62 39.44
N LEU A 526 8.17 41.28 39.77
CA LEU A 526 7.28 40.52 38.90
C LEU A 526 6.67 41.37 37.79
N TRP A 527 6.20 42.59 38.11
CA TRP A 527 5.67 43.57 37.16
C TRP A 527 5.63 44.98 37.77
N ILE A 528 5.43 46.00 36.92
CA ILE A 528 5.15 47.39 37.33
C ILE A 528 3.94 47.95 36.57
N THR A 529 3.14 48.81 37.22
CA THR A 529 2.01 49.45 36.54
C THR A 529 2.45 50.40 35.42
N LYS A 530 1.86 50.27 34.23
CA LYS A 530 1.92 51.25 33.13
C LYS A 530 1.27 52.53 33.62
N SER A 531 2.09 53.54 33.92
CA SER A 531 1.70 54.70 34.73
C SER A 531 1.96 56.00 33.99
N GLN A 532 0.91 56.79 33.73
CA GLN A 532 0.98 58.07 33.02
C GLN A 532 0.31 59.20 33.82
N ILE A 533 0.67 60.44 33.53
CA ILE A 533 0.03 61.62 34.16
C ILE A 533 -1.12 62.09 33.26
N LYS A 534 -2.38 61.82 33.65
CA LYS A 534 -3.58 62.26 32.89
C LYS A 534 -3.60 63.79 32.64
N CYS A 535 -3.13 64.60 33.59
CA CYS A 535 -3.03 66.06 33.43
C CYS A 535 -1.92 66.66 34.34
N LYS A 536 -1.03 67.49 33.78
CA LYS A 536 0.14 68.05 34.45
C LYS A 536 0.07 69.58 34.58
N ASN A 537 0.29 70.09 35.80
CA ASN A 537 0.57 71.51 36.00
C ASN A 537 2.05 71.81 35.66
N THR A 538 2.32 72.65 34.67
CA THR A 538 3.68 73.04 34.27
C THR A 538 4.36 73.96 35.28
N ALA A 539 3.59 74.65 36.15
CA ALA A 539 4.12 75.43 37.26
C ALA A 539 4.61 74.56 38.43
N ALA A 540 4.35 73.24 38.41
CA ALA A 540 4.78 72.31 39.45
C ALA A 540 6.12 71.64 39.11
N ASN A 541 6.95 71.41 40.15
CA ASN A 541 8.19 70.65 40.03
C ASN A 541 7.96 69.29 39.34
N LYS A 542 8.96 68.83 38.57
CA LYS A 542 8.93 67.51 37.92
C LYS A 542 8.63 66.42 38.95
N LYS A 543 7.50 65.75 38.78
CA LYS A 543 7.04 64.62 39.59
C LYS A 543 6.66 63.48 38.65
N ASP A 544 7.17 62.30 38.93
CA ASP A 544 6.81 61.08 38.20
C ASP A 544 5.34 60.69 38.45
N PRO A 545 4.67 60.01 37.50
CA PRO A 545 3.41 59.32 37.78
C PRO A 545 3.59 58.29 38.90
N SER A 546 2.57 58.11 39.73
CA SER A 546 2.61 57.11 40.80
C SER A 546 2.51 55.71 40.20
N ALA A 547 3.56 54.90 40.34
CA ALA A 547 3.56 53.50 39.92
C ALA A 547 3.59 52.56 41.14
N TYR A 548 2.99 51.38 40.98
CA TYR A 548 3.13 50.24 41.88
C TYR A 548 3.90 49.11 41.21
N CYS A 549 4.67 48.42 42.02
CA CYS A 549 5.61 47.36 41.68
C CYS A 549 5.17 46.11 42.43
N CYS A 550 4.92 45.00 41.74
CA CYS A 550 4.65 43.72 42.39
C CYS A 550 5.96 42.95 42.51
N THR A 551 6.30 42.54 43.72
CA THR A 551 7.64 42.03 44.08
C THR A 551 7.51 40.75 44.89
N ARG A 552 8.33 39.75 44.58
CA ARG A 552 8.46 38.53 45.38
C ARG A 552 9.54 38.74 46.45
N PHE A 553 9.22 38.35 47.68
CA PHE A 553 10.11 38.27 48.81
C PHE A 553 10.21 36.82 49.29
N ARG A 554 11.40 36.39 49.73
CA ARG A 554 11.69 35.00 50.08
C ARG A 554 10.92 34.53 51.32
N SER A 555 10.81 35.38 52.34
CA SER A 555 10.04 35.10 53.57
C SER A 555 8.66 35.74 53.62
N LYS A 556 8.40 36.80 52.83
CA LYS A 556 7.14 37.58 52.86
C LYS A 556 6.22 37.39 51.66
N GLY A 557 6.59 36.48 50.75
CA GLY A 557 5.83 36.14 49.56
C GLY A 557 5.68 37.29 48.57
N ILE A 558 4.63 37.23 47.74
CA ILE A 558 4.32 38.29 46.77
C ILE A 558 3.70 39.49 47.50
N GLN A 559 4.16 40.71 47.17
CA GLN A 559 3.64 41.96 47.72
C GLN A 559 3.55 43.05 46.64
N ILE A 560 2.66 44.03 46.83
CA ILE A 560 2.62 45.24 45.98
C ILE A 560 3.17 46.44 46.76
N LEU A 561 4.24 47.03 46.21
CA LEU A 561 4.96 48.18 46.74
C LEU A 561 4.75 49.41 45.85
N SER A 562 4.68 50.60 46.44
CA SER A 562 4.85 51.84 45.66
C SER A 562 6.29 51.93 45.13
N LYS A 563 6.52 52.63 43.99
CA LYS A 563 7.88 52.94 43.49
C LYS A 563 8.78 53.47 44.62
N SER A 564 8.25 54.36 45.47
CA SER A 564 8.98 54.94 46.60
C SER A 564 9.33 53.92 47.68
N SER A 565 8.48 52.92 47.92
CA SER A 565 8.75 51.83 48.87
C SER A 565 9.79 50.85 48.32
N LEU A 566 9.74 50.50 47.03
CA LEU A 566 10.79 49.70 46.39
C LEU A 566 12.16 50.39 46.42
N VAL A 567 12.20 51.71 46.20
CA VAL A 567 13.40 52.55 46.34
C VAL A 567 13.97 52.55 47.77
N LYS A 568 13.14 52.41 48.82
CA LYS A 568 13.63 52.24 50.20
C LYS A 568 14.27 50.87 50.43
N VAL A 569 13.79 49.82 49.77
CA VAL A 569 14.30 48.44 49.91
C VAL A 569 15.61 48.27 49.15
N LEU A 570 15.61 48.49 47.84
CA LEU A 570 16.79 48.23 46.99
C LEU A 570 17.79 49.39 46.94
N GLY A 571 17.40 50.59 47.36
CA GLY A 571 18.11 51.83 47.05
C GLY A 571 17.80 52.34 45.64
N SER A 572 18.02 53.63 45.39
CA SER A 572 17.50 54.30 44.19
C SER A 572 18.03 53.72 42.87
N ALA A 573 19.33 53.47 42.74
CA ALA A 573 19.91 52.95 41.50
C ALA A 573 19.38 51.55 41.16
N SER A 574 19.47 50.61 42.11
CA SER A 574 19.02 49.22 41.92
C SER A 574 17.50 49.12 41.69
N ALA A 575 16.68 49.92 42.40
CA ALA A 575 15.24 49.96 42.16
C ALA A 575 14.89 50.49 40.76
N LEU A 576 15.59 51.52 40.27
CA LEU A 576 15.35 52.04 38.91
C LEU A 576 15.81 51.04 37.83
N ALA A 577 16.93 50.33 38.05
CA ALA A 577 17.43 49.32 37.12
C ALA A 577 16.49 48.11 36.98
N GLU A 578 15.99 47.54 38.09
CA GLU A 578 15.02 46.45 38.03
C GLU A 578 13.69 46.90 37.41
N ILE A 579 13.23 48.12 37.71
CA ILE A 579 12.04 48.69 37.04
C ILE A 579 12.26 48.84 35.54
N GLU A 580 13.42 49.32 35.09
CA GLU A 580 13.70 49.50 33.66
C GLU A 580 13.83 48.16 32.92
N LYS A 581 14.47 47.15 33.54
CA LYS A 581 14.52 45.75 33.06
C LYS A 581 13.11 45.15 32.86
N VAL A 582 12.23 45.29 33.86
CA VAL A 582 10.85 44.78 33.79
C VAL A 582 10.00 45.60 32.82
N CYS A 583 10.17 46.92 32.75
CA CYS A 583 9.51 47.77 31.77
C CYS A 583 9.88 47.41 30.32
N ASN A 584 11.15 47.08 30.06
CA ASN A 584 11.61 46.64 28.74
C ASN A 584 11.01 45.27 28.39
N ARG A 585 11.01 44.31 29.34
CA ARG A 585 10.38 42.98 29.17
C ARG A 585 8.89 43.08 28.88
N ASP A 586 8.17 43.94 29.60
CA ASP A 586 6.72 44.11 29.49
C ASP A 586 6.29 45.09 28.36
N ASN A 587 7.24 45.58 27.56
CA ASN A 587 7.05 46.59 26.51
C ASN A 587 6.26 47.84 26.97
N ILE A 588 6.62 48.38 28.13
CA ILE A 588 6.01 49.60 28.70
C ILE A 588 7.06 50.67 29.01
N ALA A 589 6.74 51.93 28.74
CA ALA A 589 7.63 53.04 29.09
C ALA A 589 7.82 53.16 30.61
N PRO A 590 9.06 53.20 31.14
CA PRO A 590 9.32 53.43 32.56
C PRO A 590 8.64 54.71 33.08
N PRO A 591 8.20 54.78 34.35
CA PRO A 591 7.43 55.92 34.87
C PRO A 591 8.04 57.30 34.62
N TRP A 592 9.37 57.43 34.59
CA TRP A 592 10.09 58.69 34.33
C TRP A 592 10.21 59.06 32.84
N LYS A 593 9.92 58.10 31.93
CA LYS A 593 9.85 58.25 30.47
C LYS A 593 8.39 58.37 29.96
N ALA A 594 7.41 57.87 30.72
CA ALA A 594 6.01 57.68 30.30
C ALA A 594 5.17 58.97 30.00
N GLY A 595 5.70 60.18 30.20
CA GLY A 595 5.08 61.43 29.74
C GLY A 595 3.81 61.88 30.49
N TRP A 596 3.02 62.72 29.81
CA TRP A 596 1.74 63.25 30.29
C TRP A 596 0.75 63.43 29.12
N ILE A 597 -0.54 63.19 29.37
CA ILE A 597 -1.59 63.23 28.33
C ILE A 597 -2.02 64.67 28.02
N SER A 598 -2.08 65.54 29.04
CA SER A 598 -2.44 66.95 28.89
C SER A 598 -1.67 67.84 29.87
N GLN A 599 -1.60 69.14 29.59
CA GLN A 599 -0.87 70.11 30.42
C GLN A 599 -1.64 71.42 30.60
N TYR A 600 -1.45 72.06 31.74
CA TYR A 600 -1.97 73.39 32.08
C TYR A 600 -0.95 74.16 32.92
N HIS A 601 -1.09 75.49 33.02
CA HIS A 601 -0.18 76.33 33.82
C HIS A 601 -0.95 77.09 34.90
N ASP A 602 -0.78 76.73 36.17
CA ASP A 602 -1.43 77.42 37.30
C ASP A 602 -0.48 77.59 38.50
N PRO A 603 0.18 78.75 38.67
CA PRO A 603 1.06 79.01 39.80
C PRO A 603 0.32 79.07 41.14
N SER A 604 -1.00 79.34 41.17
CA SER A 604 -1.76 79.39 42.41
C SER A 604 -1.89 78.02 43.10
N LYS A 605 -1.75 76.92 42.36
CA LYS A 605 -1.82 75.55 42.90
C LYS A 605 -0.53 75.10 43.57
N VAL A 606 0.58 75.81 43.35
CA VAL A 606 1.92 75.46 43.85
C VAL A 606 2.46 76.45 44.88
N GLU A 607 1.99 77.71 44.86
CA GLU A 607 2.25 78.66 45.93
C GLU A 607 1.73 78.12 47.28
N LYS A 608 2.59 78.14 48.29
CA LYS A 608 2.35 77.66 49.66
C LYS A 608 1.74 78.75 50.53
N ASP A 609 2.14 80.00 50.34
CA ASP A 609 1.62 81.13 51.10
C ASP A 609 0.14 81.42 50.75
N ALA A 610 -0.69 81.65 51.76
CA ALA A 610 -2.13 81.81 51.58
C ALA A 610 -2.54 83.17 51.01
N ALA A 611 -1.73 84.23 51.21
CA ALA A 611 -2.00 85.57 50.69
C ALA A 611 -1.53 85.69 49.23
N ARG A 612 -0.32 85.25 48.92
CA ARG A 612 0.22 85.15 47.55
C ARG A 612 -0.63 84.23 46.68
N ARG A 613 -1.08 83.07 47.21
CA ARG A 613 -2.01 82.19 46.49
C ARG A 613 -3.31 82.91 46.10
N ARG A 614 -3.82 83.78 46.98
CA ARG A 614 -5.03 84.57 46.73
C ARG A 614 -4.75 85.62 45.65
N ALA A 615 -3.70 86.43 45.82
CA ALA A 615 -3.26 87.42 44.83
C ALA A 615 -2.95 86.84 43.44
N LEU A 616 -2.41 85.61 43.36
CA LEU A 616 -2.21 84.88 42.09
C LEU A 616 -3.54 84.53 41.43
N LYS A 617 -4.54 84.06 42.18
CA LYS A 617 -5.89 83.83 41.64
C LYS A 617 -6.58 85.12 41.22
N ASP A 618 -6.43 86.18 42.01
CA ASP A 618 -7.06 87.48 41.78
C ASP A 618 -6.42 88.25 40.61
N SER A 619 -5.17 87.90 40.25
CA SER A 619 -4.51 88.38 39.03
C SER A 619 -4.81 87.50 37.82
N GLN A 620 -4.90 86.18 37.98
CA GLN A 620 -5.41 85.26 36.93
C GLN A 620 -6.83 85.65 36.51
N SER A 621 -7.75 85.87 37.45
CA SER A 621 -9.13 86.28 37.13
C SER A 621 -9.20 87.67 36.46
N LYS A 622 -8.37 88.63 36.88
CA LYS A 622 -8.25 89.94 36.21
C LYS A 622 -7.70 89.86 34.78
N ILE A 623 -6.92 88.82 34.45
CA ILE A 623 -6.50 88.56 33.07
C ILE A 623 -7.69 88.02 32.25
N THR A 624 -8.46 87.07 32.79
CA THR A 624 -9.66 86.53 32.11
C THR A 624 -10.74 87.60 31.87
N VAL A 625 -10.99 88.47 32.84
CA VAL A 625 -12.02 89.54 32.76
C VAL A 625 -11.71 90.61 31.70
N LYS A 626 -10.50 90.64 31.14
CA LYS A 626 -10.18 91.50 29.98
C LYS A 626 -10.63 90.96 28.62
N PHE A 627 -11.30 89.81 28.57
CA PHE A 627 -11.72 89.12 27.33
C PHE A 627 -13.22 88.77 27.25
N GLU A 628 -14.09 89.47 28.00
CA GLU A 628 -15.55 89.43 27.81
C GLU A 628 -16.06 90.67 27.03
N PRO A 629 -16.52 90.51 25.78
CA PRO A 629 -17.42 91.46 25.14
C PRO A 629 -18.85 91.28 25.68
N SER A 630 -19.53 92.38 26.02
CA SER A 630 -20.83 92.32 26.69
C SER A 630 -22.03 92.24 25.72
N THR A 631 -22.59 91.04 25.56
CA THR A 631 -23.97 90.78 25.10
C THR A 631 -24.42 89.45 25.74
N GLY A 632 -25.57 89.30 26.39
CA GLY A 632 -26.83 90.03 26.22
C GLY A 632 -27.62 89.35 25.11
N ARG A 633 -28.71 88.62 25.44
CA ARG A 633 -29.50 87.84 24.46
C ARG A 633 -29.89 88.72 23.26
N PRO A 634 -29.64 88.25 22.03
CA PRO A 634 -30.78 87.76 21.26
C PRO A 634 -30.53 86.51 20.39
N ASP A 635 -31.59 85.71 20.29
CA ASP A 635 -32.11 84.99 19.10
C ASP A 635 -31.28 83.97 18.28
N LEU A 636 -32.03 83.11 17.57
CA LEU A 636 -31.57 81.95 16.81
C LEU A 636 -31.36 82.30 15.33
N SER A 637 -30.13 82.61 14.92
CA SER A 637 -29.76 82.69 13.48
C SER A 637 -28.26 82.55 13.17
N GLY A 638 -27.36 83.12 13.99
CA GLY A 638 -25.96 83.32 13.59
C GLY A 638 -24.98 82.14 13.72
N VAL A 639 -25.38 80.96 14.20
CA VAL A 639 -24.43 79.84 14.44
C VAL A 639 -24.13 79.04 13.16
N ALA A 640 -25.09 79.00 12.23
CA ALA A 640 -25.07 78.10 11.08
C ALA A 640 -23.84 78.28 10.17
N GLU A 641 -23.34 79.50 9.97
CA GLU A 641 -22.27 79.76 8.99
C GLU A 641 -20.92 79.16 9.40
N LYS A 642 -20.54 79.22 10.69
CA LYS A 642 -19.26 78.66 11.16
C LYS A 642 -19.30 77.15 11.37
N GLU A 643 -20.45 76.59 11.73
CA GLU A 643 -20.61 75.14 11.70
C GLU A 643 -20.67 74.62 10.25
N SER A 644 -21.28 75.37 9.32
CA SER A 644 -21.26 75.05 7.89
C SER A 644 -19.86 75.10 7.29
N GLU A 645 -19.02 76.08 7.64
CA GLU A 645 -17.64 76.19 7.15
C GLU A 645 -16.77 75.02 7.67
N ALA A 646 -16.90 74.66 8.95
CA ALA A 646 -16.22 73.50 9.53
C ALA A 646 -16.74 72.16 8.95
N MET A 647 -18.06 72.05 8.73
CA MET A 647 -18.69 70.86 8.16
C MET A 647 -18.33 70.69 6.67
N ALA A 648 -18.26 71.78 5.90
CA ALA A 648 -17.75 71.77 4.52
C ALA A 648 -16.27 71.36 4.45
N MET A 649 -15.44 71.77 5.42
CA MET A 649 -14.06 71.31 5.51
C MET A 649 -13.95 69.81 5.83
N MET A 650 -14.85 69.26 6.66
CA MET A 650 -14.95 67.82 6.87
C MET A 650 -15.47 67.10 5.61
N GLN A 651 -16.52 67.61 4.97
CA GLN A 651 -17.12 67.06 3.75
C GLN A 651 -16.07 66.93 2.63
N THR A 652 -15.34 68.01 2.34
CA THR A 652 -14.22 68.02 1.37
C THR A 652 -13.15 66.98 1.70
N ARG A 653 -12.88 66.75 3.00
CA ARG A 653 -11.89 65.78 3.47
C ARG A 653 -12.39 64.34 3.40
N VAL A 654 -13.70 64.10 3.57
CA VAL A 654 -14.34 62.80 3.33
C VAL A 654 -14.34 62.48 1.84
N GLU A 655 -14.75 63.42 0.98
CA GLU A 655 -14.73 63.27 -0.48
C GLU A 655 -13.30 63.01 -1.02
N SER A 656 -12.30 63.69 -0.46
CA SER A 656 -10.88 63.40 -0.76
C SER A 656 -10.46 61.98 -0.35
N LEU A 657 -10.96 61.45 0.77
CA LEU A 657 -10.65 60.09 1.24
C LEU A 657 -11.40 59.04 0.42
N GLU A 658 -12.67 59.28 0.06
CA GLU A 658 -13.42 58.41 -0.85
C GLU A 658 -12.79 58.36 -2.25
N THR A 659 -12.24 59.47 -2.73
CA THR A 659 -11.56 59.53 -4.03
C THR A 659 -10.24 58.74 -3.97
N GLN A 660 -9.49 58.83 -2.86
CA GLN A 660 -8.32 57.99 -2.62
C GLN A 660 -8.70 56.50 -2.49
N LEU A 661 -9.79 56.16 -1.80
CA LEU A 661 -10.28 54.79 -1.72
C LEU A 661 -10.61 54.24 -3.10
N ARG A 662 -11.37 54.99 -3.92
CA ARG A 662 -11.72 54.60 -5.30
C ARG A 662 -10.50 54.41 -6.18
N ASP A 663 -9.50 55.28 -6.10
CA ASP A 663 -8.22 55.13 -6.80
C ASP A 663 -7.44 53.87 -6.35
N VAL A 664 -7.45 53.55 -5.06
CA VAL A 664 -6.87 52.29 -4.53
C VAL A 664 -7.66 51.07 -5.02
N THR A 665 -9.00 51.09 -5.02
CA THR A 665 -9.84 50.00 -5.54
C THR A 665 -9.56 49.78 -7.04
N MET A 666 -9.61 50.82 -7.88
CA MET A 666 -9.33 50.70 -9.31
C MET A 666 -7.90 50.22 -9.61
N LYS A 667 -6.92 50.55 -8.76
CA LYS A 667 -5.55 50.02 -8.84
C LYS A 667 -5.44 48.56 -8.40
N MET A 668 -6.32 48.10 -7.49
CA MET A 668 -6.42 46.70 -7.10
C MET A 668 -7.11 45.87 -8.18
N ASP A 669 -8.25 46.34 -8.70
CA ASP A 669 -8.99 45.70 -9.80
C ASP A 669 -8.11 45.52 -11.03
N LYS A 670 -7.40 46.58 -11.46
CA LYS A 670 -6.48 46.51 -12.61
C LYS A 670 -5.29 45.57 -12.39
N LYS A 671 -4.83 45.38 -11.15
CA LYS A 671 -3.83 44.35 -10.81
C LYS A 671 -4.43 42.95 -10.84
N MET A 672 -5.65 42.77 -10.36
CA MET A 672 -6.37 41.49 -10.33
C MET A 672 -6.74 41.03 -11.75
N GLU A 673 -7.15 41.95 -12.63
CA GLU A 673 -7.38 41.70 -14.06
C GLU A 673 -6.07 41.27 -14.76
N SER A 674 -4.96 41.98 -14.52
CA SER A 674 -3.63 41.59 -15.01
C SER A 674 -3.15 40.24 -14.47
N LEU A 675 -3.54 39.87 -13.24
CA LEU A 675 -3.25 38.56 -12.65
C LEU A 675 -4.09 37.45 -13.32
N MET A 676 -5.37 37.72 -13.57
CA MET A 676 -6.26 36.80 -14.31
C MET A 676 -5.79 36.57 -15.75
N ASP A 677 -5.26 37.59 -16.43
CA ASP A 677 -4.74 37.42 -17.79
C ASP A 677 -3.42 36.63 -17.82
N MET A 678 -2.51 36.83 -16.86
CA MET A 678 -1.35 35.93 -16.69
C MET A 678 -1.78 34.49 -16.39
N PHE A 679 -2.84 34.29 -15.62
CA PHE A 679 -3.40 32.96 -15.34
C PHE A 679 -4.05 32.33 -16.58
N LYS A 680 -4.73 33.11 -17.43
CA LYS A 680 -5.26 32.63 -18.72
C LYS A 680 -4.14 32.24 -19.69
N GLU A 681 -3.06 33.02 -19.77
CA GLU A 681 -1.89 32.68 -20.59
C GLU A 681 -1.21 31.39 -20.11
N PHE A 682 -1.05 31.22 -18.79
CA PHE A 682 -0.53 29.98 -18.19
C PHE A 682 -1.42 28.76 -18.54
N MET A 683 -2.74 28.88 -18.41
CA MET A 683 -3.70 27.82 -18.75
C MET A 683 -3.82 27.52 -20.26
N LYS A 684 -3.46 28.47 -21.14
CA LYS A 684 -3.28 28.19 -22.58
C LYS A 684 -1.97 27.45 -22.84
N ALA A 685 -0.87 27.87 -22.21
CA ALA A 685 0.43 27.24 -22.41
C ALA A 685 0.40 25.75 -22.04
N SER A 686 -0.27 25.40 -20.93
CA SER A 686 -0.42 24.00 -20.49
C SER A 686 -1.39 23.16 -21.34
N THR A 687 -2.25 23.77 -22.16
CA THR A 687 -3.18 23.06 -23.07
C THR A 687 -2.67 22.92 -24.50
N VAL A 688 -1.47 23.43 -24.81
CA VAL A 688 -0.81 23.29 -26.13
C VAL A 688 0.32 22.25 -26.11
N THR A 689 0.64 21.68 -24.94
CA THR A 689 1.67 20.64 -24.75
C THR A 689 1.08 19.29 -24.32
N SER A 690 0.01 18.85 -24.99
CA SER A 690 -0.63 17.53 -24.83
C SER A 690 -1.26 17.08 -26.15
#